data_AF-A0A661A967-F1
#
_entry.id   AF-A0A661A967-F1
#
_cell.length_a   1.000
_cell.length_b   1.000
_cell.length_c   1.000
_cell.angle_alpha   90.00
_cell.angle_beta   90.00
_cell.angle_gamma   90.00
#
_symmetry.space_group_name_H-M   'P 1'
#
loop_
_entity.id
_entity.type
_entity.pdbx_description
1 polymer ?
#
loop_
_entity_poly.entity_id
_entity_poly.type
_entity_poly.pdbx_seq_one_letter_code
_entity_poly.pdbx_strand_id
1 'polypeptide(L)'
;MRQTCVSRPVIHVLLAIFVSALLAAPAFAGQEHQSGQSQEPPIAVVDGPGVLLSSTGSAQLMAARETAGPDTFALYGGPDHPTEGKFQMGDGSIPDWGGGNGLPGGDYGGGSSAWMPVDLTHMHTFWHVDTFNAANLNGNGSGNHALWSGLDGSDSVSETWATPPGYGNGWNDILIYESAPLADPAVGETAVLDLFFNHDSEPGYDYFIVEYDSAGSWLEVFRIDGSNKDGGNVFQPPGEQYSLQSTNSIIWSGNDFGGDNLDQIRIRFRAVSDGSWSDQDGLWPTDAGLVQIDDISLTTSQGSLFEDHEGSAPFLFRPQLAPFAGDFAQVHPRLSSIDPCRENLTPLVGFMDYDQIVRNGPGADGVTIRTGGSISAGVDYGIVGNWVNNYSGGLSLGQVDVANEVWSPAISWDLPGAGDDDIEIAGTMIRFDAWEHLPLINGYFWVWHVRSGRAGEPWDTWGDRGFVHFSPEPRWTNRVLDVSDLMLSGPERVQIALGTVDMAERFGFPGQAATPSPAFDNVAFYKYRIAGPSMVTRNIDLANDGFPISGAINVSTQATRDAMDVPFDMARDINTSDLTLTPGDSITVDVTSNIPAVTVTDIRMIWALDTNPLFEDAIRSAPSRAKDQSVVAGVAGTVWTGEVVADSATTSGGVIIQDRYYLDLPDADFMYPGDVLHYYMQATDSDGRVSTLPNDISGFGVFAAWGTGTNYNRAFTVRSLPSVTEASGTQPEILVWNDFGRRGGEAEWLTAFHQLGYPEGTYFDSYTTQGPSSSVSNGLGSSGGHGAAAGQLAGYKYIFYFSGNLTDNLLSNGDGWGGNDKSNDIGLLEQWHALPGARNSVYFGDNIASGLADGSAEGVAYVSNTLGVDLLGEDARSLIGNQTAPVVAPNPGGAYAGSFDTDYVAYGGCLEVNRFDVIRPLAGADIGHYFLAIDGSPITGFLAPVASVVNPVANGLAVTFPYGSLYIRDAFSRKVGIPARTLLFWEILDLFNAYPTPIPTGLPASADRLVALSVAPNPFNPSTVVSFTGVIGLRGAVKVYNLRGELIRTLHSGEFTAEEFRWDGTDERGHAVASGVYVVKATGPATHTAKVALVK
;
A
#
# COMPACT_ATOMS: atom_id res chain seq x y z
N MET A 1 -20.98 31.31 -50.93
CA MET A 1 -21.04 32.69 -51.49
C MET A 1 -21.40 33.62 -50.33
N ARG A 2 -20.42 34.34 -49.74
CA ARG A 2 -20.57 35.22 -48.54
C ARG A 2 -20.97 34.45 -47.25
N GLN A 3 -20.62 34.85 -46.02
CA GLN A 3 -19.71 35.94 -45.58
C GLN A 3 -19.06 35.67 -44.20
N THR A 4 -17.74 35.93 -44.11
CA THR A 4 -16.98 36.52 -42.97
C THR A 4 -17.29 36.18 -41.50
N CYS A 5 -16.31 35.50 -40.87
CA CYS A 5 -15.47 35.95 -39.75
C CYS A 5 -16.06 36.68 -38.51
N VAL A 6 -15.67 36.19 -37.32
CA VAL A 6 -14.77 36.94 -36.40
C VAL A 6 -13.66 35.99 -35.93
N SER A 7 -12.44 36.50 -35.70
CA SER A 7 -11.33 35.79 -35.04
C SER A 7 -10.29 36.80 -34.51
N ARG A 8 -9.32 36.29 -33.74
CA ARG A 8 -8.03 36.90 -33.30
C ARG A 8 -7.92 37.50 -31.89
N PRO A 9 -6.69 37.52 -31.30
CA PRO A 9 -6.48 37.34 -29.86
C PRO A 9 -5.71 38.51 -29.21
N VAL A 10 -5.17 38.28 -28.00
CA VAL A 10 -4.16 39.12 -27.33
C VAL A 10 -2.88 38.31 -27.08
N ILE A 11 -1.73 38.98 -27.05
CA ILE A 11 -0.37 38.41 -26.87
C ILE A 11 0.29 39.03 -25.62
N HIS A 12 1.28 38.33 -25.04
CA HIS A 12 1.93 38.64 -23.76
C HIS A 12 2.54 40.05 -23.59
N VAL A 13 2.56 40.52 -22.34
CA VAL A 13 3.71 41.16 -21.66
C VAL A 13 3.69 40.63 -20.22
N LEU A 14 4.49 39.63 -19.83
CA LEU A 14 5.90 39.67 -19.38
C LEU A 14 6.17 40.34 -18.00
N LEU A 15 6.33 39.48 -17.00
CA LEU A 15 7.46 39.44 -16.04
C LEU A 15 7.63 40.58 -15.00
N ALA A 16 7.20 40.33 -13.75
CA ALA A 16 8.07 40.35 -12.54
C ALA A 16 7.25 40.20 -11.23
N ILE A 17 7.79 39.42 -10.27
CA ILE A 17 7.29 39.02 -8.92
C ILE A 17 6.80 37.56 -8.91
N PHE A 18 7.74 36.65 -8.61
CA PHE A 18 7.53 35.23 -8.31
C PHE A 18 8.77 34.66 -7.59
N VAL A 19 9.08 35.19 -6.39
CA VAL A 19 10.17 34.71 -5.51
C VAL A 19 9.76 34.85 -4.04
N SER A 20 8.78 34.06 -3.59
CA SER A 20 8.44 33.83 -2.17
C SER A 20 7.26 32.84 -2.03
N ALA A 21 7.44 31.60 -2.49
CA ALA A 21 6.46 30.51 -2.37
C ALA A 21 7.13 29.12 -2.44
N LEU A 22 8.22 28.95 -1.70
CA LEU A 22 8.78 27.65 -1.31
C LEU A 22 8.76 27.59 0.23
N LEU A 23 8.74 26.37 0.78
CA LEU A 23 8.54 26.02 2.20
C LEU A 23 7.06 26.01 2.66
N ALA A 24 6.34 24.93 2.32
CA ALA A 24 5.24 24.35 3.11
C ALA A 24 4.63 23.14 2.34
N ALA A 25 5.28 21.96 2.41
CA ALA A 25 4.73 20.73 1.85
C ALA A 25 5.35 19.49 2.54
N PRO A 26 4.62 18.77 3.42
CA PRO A 26 5.04 17.44 3.84
C PRO A 26 4.82 16.45 2.70
N ALA A 27 5.83 15.63 2.41
CA ALA A 27 5.76 14.62 1.37
C ALA A 27 5.18 13.31 1.95
N PHE A 28 4.12 12.81 1.32
CA PHE A 28 3.60 11.47 1.51
C PHE A 28 3.75 10.75 0.15
N ALA A 29 4.50 9.65 0.10
CA ALA A 29 4.50 8.72 -1.05
C ALA A 29 4.80 7.25 -0.65
N GLY A 30 3.78 6.34 -0.87
CA GLY A 30 3.25 3.57 -1.27
C GLY A 30 4.16 2.26 -1.14
N GLN A 31 3.71 1.30 -0.29
CA GLN A 31 3.33 -0.11 -0.64
C GLN A 31 4.40 -1.04 -1.31
N GLU A 32 4.22 -2.30 -1.80
CA GLU A 32 3.12 -3.29 -2.06
C GLU A 32 3.35 -4.82 -1.70
N HIS A 33 3.60 -5.75 -2.66
CA HIS A 33 3.02 -7.14 -2.82
C HIS A 33 3.87 -8.48 -2.79
N GLN A 34 3.78 -9.30 -1.71
CA GLN A 34 3.68 -10.82 -1.70
C GLN A 34 4.79 -11.71 -2.40
N SER A 35 4.70 -13.07 -2.58
CA SER A 35 3.71 -14.18 -2.38
C SER A 35 4.43 -15.56 -2.24
N GLY A 36 3.85 -16.74 -1.88
CA GLY A 36 2.55 -17.10 -1.29
C GLY A 36 1.97 -18.50 -1.71
N GLN A 37 2.09 -19.60 -0.92
CA GLN A 37 1.37 -20.90 -1.13
C GLN A 37 1.14 -21.74 0.15
N SER A 38 0.03 -22.50 0.32
CA SER A 38 -1.30 -22.46 -0.33
C SER A 38 -2.35 -23.24 0.48
N GLN A 39 -3.50 -22.62 0.84
CA GLN A 39 -4.80 -23.26 1.19
C GLN A 39 -5.93 -22.23 1.47
N GLU A 40 -5.87 -21.01 0.92
CA GLU A 40 -6.74 -19.86 1.31
C GLU A 40 -7.52 -19.22 0.14
N PRO A 41 -8.59 -18.43 0.40
CA PRO A 41 -9.34 -17.70 -0.62
C PRO A 41 -8.50 -16.55 -1.23
N PRO A 42 -8.82 -16.08 -2.46
CA PRO A 42 -8.10 -14.97 -3.07
C PRO A 42 -8.28 -13.69 -2.25
N ILE A 43 -7.16 -13.05 -1.91
CA ILE A 43 -7.09 -11.68 -1.39
C ILE A 43 -6.69 -10.80 -2.55
N ALA A 44 -7.55 -9.84 -2.92
CA ALA A 44 -7.21 -8.83 -3.91
C ALA A 44 -6.50 -7.67 -3.19
N VAL A 45 -5.25 -7.41 -3.55
CA VAL A 45 -4.46 -6.27 -3.09
C VAL A 45 -4.38 -5.26 -4.22
N VAL A 46 -4.74 -4.02 -3.93
CA VAL A 46 -4.55 -2.84 -4.77
C VAL A 46 -3.86 -1.82 -3.87
N ASP A 47 -2.60 -1.50 -4.18
CA ASP A 47 -1.71 -0.74 -3.31
C ASP A 47 -0.46 -0.26 -4.12
N GLY A 48 -0.59 0.63 -5.12
CA GLY A 48 0.55 1.01 -6.00
C GLY A 48 1.64 1.85 -5.29
N PRO A 49 2.94 1.52 -5.42
CA PRO A 49 3.61 1.36 -6.71
C PRO A 49 4.60 0.18 -6.73
N GLY A 50 4.17 -1.05 -6.43
CA GLY A 50 5.09 -2.19 -6.36
C GLY A 50 5.78 -2.34 -5.00
N VAL A 51 6.53 -3.43 -4.84
CA VAL A 51 6.36 -4.38 -3.73
C VAL A 51 7.23 -4.15 -2.50
N LEU A 52 6.63 -3.86 -1.34
CA LEU A 52 7.33 -3.77 -0.05
C LEU A 52 7.81 -5.16 0.39
N LEU A 53 9.12 -5.31 0.56
CA LEU A 53 9.77 -6.53 1.03
C LEU A 53 10.55 -6.22 2.31
N SER A 54 10.37 -7.03 3.35
CA SER A 54 10.99 -6.87 4.66
C SER A 54 11.93 -8.03 5.04
N SER A 55 13.01 -7.75 5.79
CA SER A 55 13.97 -8.75 6.29
C SER A 55 13.40 -9.75 7.31
N THR A 56 12.20 -9.46 7.79
CA THR A 56 11.37 -10.31 8.65
C THR A 56 10.67 -11.42 7.86
N GLY A 57 10.49 -11.22 6.55
CA GLY A 57 9.54 -11.95 5.71
C GLY A 57 8.15 -11.30 5.79
N SER A 58 7.36 -11.43 4.72
CA SER A 58 6.08 -10.72 4.63
C SER A 58 5.19 -11.00 5.85
N ALA A 59 4.65 -9.93 6.45
CA ALA A 59 3.87 -10.00 7.71
C ALA A 59 2.70 -11.01 7.65
N GLN A 60 2.17 -11.30 6.46
CA GLN A 60 1.20 -12.38 6.22
C GLN A 60 1.68 -13.76 6.71
N LEU A 61 2.97 -14.10 6.57
CA LEU A 61 3.56 -15.34 7.07
C LEU A 61 3.75 -15.34 8.60
N MET A 62 3.79 -14.17 9.22
CA MET A 62 3.86 -14.00 10.68
C MET A 62 2.46 -14.03 11.30
N ALA A 63 1.46 -13.40 10.66
CA ALA A 63 0.04 -13.56 10.99
C ALA A 63 -0.41 -15.03 10.87
N ALA A 64 0.05 -15.75 9.83
CA ALA A 64 -0.19 -17.19 9.70
C ALA A 64 0.44 -18.06 10.84
N ARG A 65 1.23 -17.48 11.76
CA ARG A 65 1.76 -18.16 12.97
C ARG A 65 0.93 -17.92 14.24
N GLU A 66 -0.21 -17.23 14.15
CA GLU A 66 -1.18 -16.84 15.21
C GLU A 66 -1.56 -17.89 16.29
N THR A 67 -1.07 -19.13 16.23
CA THR A 67 -1.36 -20.19 17.23
C THR A 67 -0.17 -21.14 17.52
N ALA A 68 1.06 -20.84 17.08
CA ALA A 68 2.08 -21.87 16.84
C ALA A 68 3.45 -21.78 17.55
N GLY A 69 3.85 -20.67 18.20
CA GLY A 69 5.18 -20.56 18.81
C GLY A 69 5.42 -19.32 19.69
N PRO A 70 6.54 -19.29 20.46
CA PRO A 70 6.85 -18.25 21.45
C PRO A 70 7.55 -17.01 20.84
N ASP A 71 7.31 -16.73 19.55
CA ASP A 71 8.07 -15.76 18.75
C ASP A 71 7.17 -14.70 18.10
N THR A 72 5.87 -14.67 18.43
CA THR A 72 4.86 -13.75 17.89
C THR A 72 3.71 -13.61 18.89
N PHE A 73 3.34 -12.37 19.21
CA PHE A 73 2.43 -12.03 20.31
C PHE A 73 1.45 -10.95 19.85
N ALA A 74 0.15 -11.13 20.10
CA ALA A 74 -0.83 -10.05 20.01
C ALA A 74 -0.67 -9.13 21.23
N LEU A 75 -0.49 -7.83 21.01
CA LEU A 75 -0.54 -6.80 22.06
C LEU A 75 -1.93 -6.17 22.20
N TYR A 76 -2.69 -6.19 21.10
CA TYR A 76 -4.03 -5.66 21.02
C TYR A 76 -4.81 -6.45 19.97
N GLY A 77 -6.05 -6.83 20.26
CA GLY A 77 -6.93 -7.55 19.32
C GLY A 77 -6.45 -8.96 18.95
N GLY A 78 -6.87 -9.42 17.76
CA GLY A 78 -6.48 -10.74 17.25
C GLY A 78 -7.13 -11.93 17.99
N PRO A 79 -6.53 -13.13 17.94
CA PRO A 79 -7.11 -14.35 18.54
C PRO A 79 -7.13 -14.35 20.07
N ASP A 80 -6.09 -13.81 20.71
CA ASP A 80 -5.90 -13.85 22.16
C ASP A 80 -6.67 -12.74 22.90
N HIS A 81 -6.90 -11.60 22.24
CA HIS A 81 -7.71 -10.49 22.73
C HIS A 81 -8.97 -10.27 21.87
N PRO A 82 -9.89 -11.27 21.77
CA PRO A 82 -10.91 -11.34 20.71
C PRO A 82 -12.04 -10.32 20.79
N THR A 83 -12.02 -9.40 21.76
CA THR A 83 -12.96 -8.26 21.90
C THR A 83 -12.32 -6.91 21.60
N GLU A 84 -10.99 -6.83 21.63
CA GLU A 84 -10.25 -5.61 21.30
C GLU A 84 -10.19 -5.44 19.78
N GLY A 85 -10.22 -4.19 19.30
CA GLY A 85 -10.17 -3.83 17.88
C GLY A 85 -11.32 -4.31 17.00
N LYS A 86 -12.27 -5.09 17.54
CA LYS A 86 -13.50 -5.52 16.84
C LYS A 86 -14.72 -4.62 17.02
N PHE A 87 -14.48 -3.40 17.52
CA PHE A 87 -15.48 -2.37 17.84
C PHE A 87 -16.77 -2.88 18.54
N GLN A 88 -16.67 -3.94 19.34
CA GLN A 88 -17.79 -4.60 20.01
C GLN A 88 -17.41 -5.02 21.43
N MET A 89 -18.38 -5.00 22.33
CA MET A 89 -18.21 -5.41 23.72
C MET A 89 -18.26 -6.93 23.86
N GLY A 90 -17.70 -7.48 24.95
CA GLY A 90 -17.67 -8.92 25.21
C GLY A 90 -19.04 -9.60 25.43
N ASP A 91 -20.13 -8.83 25.52
CA ASP A 91 -21.51 -9.31 25.54
C ASP A 91 -22.25 -9.15 24.19
N GLY A 92 -21.57 -8.62 23.16
CA GLY A 92 -22.14 -8.30 21.85
C GLY A 92 -22.87 -6.94 21.77
N SER A 93 -22.77 -6.10 22.81
CA SER A 93 -23.20 -4.70 22.73
C SER A 93 -22.17 -3.83 21.99
N ILE A 94 -22.57 -2.59 21.66
CA ILE A 94 -21.76 -1.64 20.90
C ILE A 94 -21.10 -0.67 21.90
N PRO A 95 -19.81 -0.34 21.73
CA PRO A 95 -19.17 0.79 22.41
C PRO A 95 -20.01 2.06 22.31
N ASP A 96 -20.36 2.66 23.44
CA ASP A 96 -20.52 4.10 23.48
C ASP A 96 -19.11 4.72 23.43
N TRP A 97 -18.96 5.82 22.70
CA TRP A 97 -17.71 6.57 22.55
C TRP A 97 -17.77 7.91 23.30
N GLY A 98 -18.77 8.08 24.15
CA GLY A 98 -19.13 9.37 24.73
C GLY A 98 -19.93 10.21 23.73
N GLY A 99 -21.04 10.78 24.19
CA GLY A 99 -21.80 11.75 23.41
C GLY A 99 -20.95 12.99 23.09
N GLY A 100 -21.26 13.65 21.97
CA GLY A 100 -20.70 14.96 21.60
C GLY A 100 -21.20 16.09 22.51
N ASN A 101 -20.84 16.04 23.79
CA ASN A 101 -21.20 17.03 24.81
C ASN A 101 -20.15 17.16 25.94
N GLY A 102 -18.89 16.79 25.67
CA GLY A 102 -17.73 17.26 26.43
C GLY A 102 -17.54 16.70 27.83
N LEU A 103 -17.91 15.43 28.10
CA LEU A 103 -17.62 14.77 29.38
C LEU A 103 -17.14 13.32 29.22
N PRO A 104 -16.19 12.85 30.04
CA PRO A 104 -15.70 11.47 30.00
C PRO A 104 -16.67 10.49 30.68
N GLY A 105 -17.04 9.41 29.99
CA GLY A 105 -17.78 8.27 30.55
C GLY A 105 -18.84 7.69 29.61
N GLY A 106 -18.96 6.36 29.56
CA GLY A 106 -19.77 5.61 28.59
C GLY A 106 -19.05 4.41 27.97
N ASP A 107 -18.82 3.36 28.76
CA ASP A 107 -18.47 1.96 28.42
C ASP A 107 -17.30 1.59 27.47
N TYR A 108 -16.93 2.37 26.46
CA TYR A 108 -15.52 2.66 26.12
C TYR A 108 -15.26 4.14 26.51
N GLY A 109 -15.62 4.48 27.74
CA GLY A 109 -16.04 5.82 28.10
C GLY A 109 -14.93 6.81 28.43
N GLY A 110 -14.42 7.52 27.42
CA GLY A 110 -13.68 8.78 27.59
C GLY A 110 -12.49 8.71 28.54
N GLY A 111 -11.79 7.57 28.58
CA GLY A 111 -10.58 7.36 29.37
C GLY A 111 -9.49 6.68 28.54
N SER A 112 -8.30 6.52 29.10
CA SER A 112 -7.09 6.06 28.39
C SER A 112 -7.16 4.65 27.76
N SER A 113 -8.26 3.91 27.95
CA SER A 113 -8.54 2.61 27.34
C SER A 113 -9.55 2.67 26.18
N ALA A 114 -9.94 3.87 25.71
CA ALA A 114 -10.91 4.10 24.64
C ALA A 114 -10.28 4.29 23.26
N TRP A 115 -11.02 3.98 22.20
CA TRP A 115 -10.75 4.56 20.88
C TRP A 115 -11.21 6.02 20.88
N MET A 116 -10.39 6.92 20.36
CA MET A 116 -10.66 8.36 20.32
C MET A 116 -10.88 8.82 18.87
N PRO A 117 -12.06 9.33 18.52
CA PRO A 117 -12.30 9.95 17.21
C PRO A 117 -11.66 11.34 17.16
N VAL A 118 -11.12 11.71 16.01
CA VAL A 118 -10.37 12.95 15.78
C VAL A 118 -10.77 13.55 14.44
N ASP A 119 -11.13 14.83 14.45
CA ASP A 119 -11.29 15.65 13.25
C ASP A 119 -10.02 16.49 13.05
N LEU A 120 -9.22 16.15 12.04
CA LEU A 120 -7.96 16.84 11.73
C LEU A 120 -8.18 18.25 11.14
N THR A 121 -9.41 18.60 10.77
CA THR A 121 -9.76 19.92 10.25
C THR A 121 -10.05 20.93 11.37
N HIS A 122 -10.33 20.45 12.59
CA HIS A 122 -10.70 21.29 13.72
C HIS A 122 -9.48 21.90 14.42
N MET A 123 -9.22 23.18 14.12
CA MET A 123 -8.24 23.97 14.85
C MET A 123 -8.78 24.34 16.23
N HIS A 124 -8.06 23.96 17.29
CA HIS A 124 -8.40 24.31 18.66
C HIS A 124 -8.35 25.83 18.89
N THR A 125 -9.35 26.35 19.60
CA THR A 125 -9.27 27.66 20.25
C THR A 125 -8.68 27.49 21.66
N PHE A 126 -7.68 28.30 21.98
CA PHE A 126 -6.98 28.35 23.26
C PHE A 126 -7.52 29.47 24.18
N TRP A 127 -8.34 30.39 23.65
CA TRP A 127 -9.13 31.35 24.42
C TRP A 127 -10.17 30.67 25.31
N HIS A 128 -9.96 30.73 26.62
CA HIS A 128 -10.90 30.23 27.64
C HIS A 128 -10.92 31.15 28.88
N VAL A 129 -11.89 30.97 29.78
CA VAL A 129 -11.96 31.71 31.05
C VAL A 129 -11.33 30.87 32.16
N ASP A 130 -10.31 31.39 32.83
CA ASP A 130 -9.63 30.74 33.95
C ASP A 130 -9.20 31.75 35.04
N THR A 131 -8.66 31.25 36.15
CA THR A 131 -8.12 32.02 37.28
C THR A 131 -6.59 32.14 37.26
N PHE A 132 -5.90 31.43 36.36
CA PHE A 132 -4.45 31.46 36.16
C PHE A 132 -3.93 32.89 35.98
N ASN A 133 -3.10 33.37 36.92
CA ASN A 133 -2.57 34.75 37.02
C ASN A 133 -3.62 35.92 37.02
N ALA A 134 -4.90 35.65 36.74
CA ALA A 134 -6.02 36.62 36.70
C ALA A 134 -6.16 37.45 37.98
N ALA A 135 -5.75 36.91 39.14
CA ALA A 135 -5.68 37.63 40.41
C ALA A 135 -4.77 38.88 40.40
N ASN A 136 -3.92 39.03 39.38
CA ASN A 136 -3.04 40.19 39.16
C ASN A 136 -3.56 41.16 38.07
N LEU A 137 -4.70 40.91 37.42
CA LEU A 137 -5.21 41.78 36.35
C LEU A 137 -5.85 43.07 36.88
N ASN A 138 -6.63 42.98 37.97
CA ASN A 138 -7.48 44.07 38.42
C ASN A 138 -7.56 44.18 39.95
N GLY A 139 -8.65 44.76 40.47
CA GLY A 139 -8.87 44.97 41.90
C GLY A 139 -9.49 43.79 42.67
N ASN A 140 -9.87 42.70 41.99
CA ASN A 140 -10.69 41.63 42.56
C ASN A 140 -9.85 40.60 43.32
N GLY A 141 -8.65 40.29 42.81
CA GLY A 141 -7.65 39.47 43.50
C GLY A 141 -7.89 37.96 43.42
N SER A 142 -7.56 37.24 44.50
CA SER A 142 -7.55 35.76 44.51
C SER A 142 -8.92 35.16 44.21
N GLY A 143 -9.05 34.50 43.06
CA GLY A 143 -10.30 33.93 42.56
C GLY A 143 -11.00 34.75 41.48
N ASN A 144 -10.39 35.85 41.01
CA ASN A 144 -10.81 36.53 39.78
C ASN A 144 -10.71 35.58 38.58
N HIS A 145 -11.68 35.65 37.68
CA HIS A 145 -11.68 34.99 36.38
C HIS A 145 -11.28 35.99 35.29
N ALA A 146 -10.38 35.60 34.40
CA ALA A 146 -10.02 36.39 33.22
C ALA A 146 -10.08 35.51 31.97
N LEU A 147 -10.28 36.13 30.81
CA LEU A 147 -10.27 35.43 29.54
C LEU A 147 -8.82 35.37 29.02
N TRP A 148 -8.28 34.16 28.95
CA TRP A 148 -6.88 33.83 28.77
C TRP A 148 -6.65 33.09 27.45
N SER A 149 -5.61 33.47 26.71
CA SER A 149 -5.07 32.67 25.60
C SER A 149 -3.85 31.89 26.08
N GLY A 150 -4.04 30.58 26.26
CA GLY A 150 -3.05 29.66 26.79
C GLY A 150 -3.65 28.27 27.02
N LEU A 151 -2.92 27.40 27.71
CA LEU A 151 -3.41 26.11 28.22
C LEU A 151 -2.88 25.85 29.64
N ASP A 152 -3.74 25.36 30.53
CA ASP A 152 -3.33 24.83 31.82
C ASP A 152 -2.51 23.54 31.66
N GLY A 153 -1.55 23.31 32.56
CA GLY A 153 -0.64 22.16 32.53
C GLY A 153 -1.27 20.82 32.89
N SER A 154 -2.59 20.74 33.04
CA SER A 154 -3.36 19.50 33.07
C SER A 154 -4.23 19.27 31.82
N ASP A 155 -4.18 20.17 30.83
CA ASP A 155 -4.83 19.97 29.53
C ASP A 155 -4.05 18.96 28.67
N SER A 156 -4.77 18.06 27.98
CA SER A 156 -4.18 16.96 27.19
C SER A 156 -3.41 17.41 25.94
N VAL A 157 -3.63 18.63 25.45
CA VAL A 157 -2.82 19.24 24.38
C VAL A 157 -1.49 19.77 24.94
N SER A 158 -1.46 20.16 26.23
CA SER A 158 -0.26 20.64 26.92
C SER A 158 0.59 19.54 27.59
N GLU A 159 0.06 18.32 27.77
CA GLU A 159 0.75 17.19 28.43
C GLU A 159 2.12 16.87 27.80
N THR A 160 2.32 17.21 26.53
CA THR A 160 3.57 16.98 25.78
C THR A 160 4.54 18.18 25.78
N TRP A 161 4.16 19.31 26.37
CA TRP A 161 4.94 20.56 26.35
C TRP A 161 6.13 20.51 27.32
N ALA A 162 7.17 21.30 27.03
CA ALA A 162 8.37 21.34 27.86
C ALA A 162 8.20 22.16 29.17
N THR A 163 7.41 23.24 29.17
CA THR A 163 7.16 24.08 30.36
C THR A 163 5.71 24.57 30.53
N PRO A 164 4.69 23.71 30.51
CA PRO A 164 3.30 24.13 30.76
C PRO A 164 3.07 24.49 32.25
N PRO A 165 2.04 25.30 32.60
CA PRO A 165 1.07 25.98 31.74
C PRO A 165 1.66 27.16 30.96
N GLY A 166 1.01 27.58 29.87
CA GLY A 166 1.53 28.69 29.06
C GLY A 166 0.87 28.84 27.68
N TYR A 167 1.64 29.19 26.65
CA TYR A 167 1.17 29.20 25.25
C TYR A 167 2.07 28.36 24.30
N GLY A 168 1.57 28.06 23.10
CA GLY A 168 2.23 27.20 22.13
C GLY A 168 2.60 27.86 20.79
N ASN A 169 3.22 27.08 19.91
CA ASN A 169 3.75 27.52 18.62
C ASN A 169 2.67 27.55 17.52
N GLY A 170 2.75 28.52 16.62
CA GLY A 170 1.96 28.61 15.38
C GLY A 170 0.51 29.09 15.59
N TRP A 171 0.22 29.73 16.71
CA TRP A 171 -1.15 30.13 17.07
C TRP A 171 -1.61 31.35 16.26
N ASN A 172 -2.92 31.42 16.03
CA ASN A 172 -3.60 32.57 15.44
C ASN A 172 -5.06 32.60 15.93
N ASP A 173 -5.20 32.65 17.25
CA ASP A 173 -6.48 32.43 17.94
C ASP A 173 -7.21 33.74 18.19
N ILE A 174 -8.54 33.74 18.06
CA ILE A 174 -9.33 34.95 17.84
C ILE A 174 -10.53 35.01 18.79
N LEU A 175 -10.68 36.15 19.47
CA LEU A 175 -11.93 36.56 20.12
C LEU A 175 -12.66 37.57 19.26
N ILE A 176 -13.96 37.44 19.05
CA ILE A 176 -14.76 38.41 18.30
C ILE A 176 -15.97 38.91 19.11
N TYR A 177 -16.18 40.22 19.09
CA TYR A 177 -17.44 40.88 19.41
C TYR A 177 -18.14 41.24 18.10
N GLU A 178 -19.45 40.97 18.02
CA GLU A 178 -20.29 41.30 16.87
C GLU A 178 -21.60 41.90 17.36
N SER A 179 -21.93 43.11 16.89
CA SER A 179 -23.18 43.76 17.28
C SER A 179 -24.40 43.20 16.57
N ALA A 180 -25.59 43.50 17.10
CA ALA A 180 -26.80 43.45 16.28
C ALA A 180 -26.68 44.45 15.10
N PRO A 181 -27.32 44.18 13.94
CA PRO A 181 -27.32 45.07 12.79
C PRO A 181 -27.72 46.52 13.13
N LEU A 182 -27.01 47.47 12.53
CA LEU A 182 -27.20 48.91 12.71
C LEU A 182 -28.48 49.38 12.00
N ALA A 183 -29.22 50.28 12.65
CA ALA A 183 -30.49 50.78 12.13
C ALA A 183 -30.35 51.72 10.91
N ASP A 184 -29.17 52.30 10.71
CA ASP A 184 -28.79 53.08 9.52
C ASP A 184 -27.27 52.96 9.28
N PRO A 185 -26.80 51.96 8.52
CA PRO A 185 -25.37 51.77 8.24
C PRO A 185 -24.71 52.92 7.47
N ALA A 186 -25.47 53.89 6.94
CA ALA A 186 -24.91 55.05 6.26
C ALA A 186 -24.36 56.12 7.22
N VAL A 187 -24.56 55.96 8.53
CA VAL A 187 -24.03 56.85 9.58
C VAL A 187 -22.74 56.26 10.15
N GLY A 188 -21.65 57.02 10.11
CA GLY A 188 -20.38 56.63 10.73
C GLY A 188 -20.43 56.57 12.26
N GLU A 189 -19.55 55.75 12.84
CA GLU A 189 -19.55 55.31 14.23
C GLU A 189 -18.15 55.49 14.86
N THR A 190 -18.07 55.54 16.19
CA THR A 190 -16.78 55.50 16.90
C THR A 190 -16.94 54.71 18.18
N ALA A 191 -16.33 53.53 18.25
CA ALA A 191 -16.33 52.71 19.44
C ALA A 191 -15.28 53.20 20.44
N VAL A 192 -15.65 53.22 21.72
CA VAL A 192 -14.72 53.39 22.84
C VAL A 192 -14.59 52.03 23.52
N LEU A 193 -13.42 51.41 23.35
CA LEU A 193 -13.01 50.17 24.01
C LEU A 193 -12.02 50.52 25.14
N ASP A 194 -12.17 49.86 26.29
CA ASP A 194 -11.13 49.79 27.31
C ASP A 194 -11.22 48.46 28.08
N LEU A 195 -10.09 47.94 28.55
CA LEU A 195 -9.95 46.65 29.24
C LEU A 195 -8.65 46.63 30.05
N PHE A 196 -8.56 45.74 31.04
CA PHE A 196 -7.30 45.41 31.70
C PHE A 196 -6.69 44.14 31.08
N PHE A 197 -5.36 44.08 30.96
CA PHE A 197 -4.66 42.92 30.43
C PHE A 197 -3.27 42.69 31.05
N ASN A 198 -2.84 41.42 31.09
CA ASN A 198 -1.46 41.00 31.27
C ASN A 198 -0.99 40.30 30.00
N HIS A 199 0.30 40.38 29.66
CA HIS A 199 0.88 39.70 28.50
C HIS A 199 2.28 39.14 28.81
N ASP A 200 2.64 38.06 28.12
CA ASP A 200 3.91 37.35 28.29
C ASP A 200 4.21 36.51 27.04
N SER A 201 4.86 37.09 26.04
CA SER A 201 5.11 36.50 24.72
C SER A 201 6.57 36.72 24.24
N GLU A 202 7.01 36.05 23.17
CA GLU A 202 8.32 36.32 22.58
C GLU A 202 8.38 37.74 21.95
N PRO A 203 9.29 38.64 22.43
CA PRO A 203 9.38 40.00 21.91
C PRO A 203 9.81 40.05 20.43
N GLY A 204 8.98 40.66 19.58
CA GLY A 204 9.23 40.83 18.15
C GLY A 204 8.65 39.73 17.24
N TYR A 205 8.08 38.67 17.81
CA TYR A 205 7.58 37.50 17.08
C TYR A 205 6.13 37.17 17.44
N ASP A 206 5.79 37.24 18.73
CA ASP A 206 4.50 36.78 19.25
C ASP A 206 3.70 37.93 19.86
N TYR A 207 2.42 38.03 19.47
CA TYR A 207 1.67 39.28 19.59
C TYR A 207 0.25 39.11 20.12
N PHE A 208 -0.10 40.00 21.05
CA PHE A 208 -1.49 40.38 21.28
C PHE A 208 -1.88 41.55 20.36
N ILE A 209 -3.01 41.43 19.65
CA ILE A 209 -3.45 42.39 18.63
C ILE A 209 -4.93 42.73 18.82
N VAL A 210 -5.31 44.00 18.63
CA VAL A 210 -6.72 44.45 18.54
C VAL A 210 -6.99 45.01 17.14
N GLU A 211 -8.06 44.52 16.51
CA GLU A 211 -8.49 44.86 15.15
C GLU A 211 -9.99 45.16 15.09
N TYR A 212 -10.43 45.88 14.05
CA TYR A 212 -11.86 46.05 13.73
C TYR A 212 -12.15 45.84 12.24
N ASP A 213 -13.33 45.35 11.91
CA ASP A 213 -13.75 45.07 10.53
C ASP A 213 -14.23 46.36 9.86
N SER A 214 -13.54 46.81 8.82
CA SER A 214 -13.97 47.90 7.95
C SER A 214 -14.15 47.42 6.51
N ALA A 215 -15.40 47.36 6.05
CA ALA A 215 -15.77 46.89 4.71
C ALA A 215 -15.20 45.50 4.33
N GLY A 216 -15.13 44.57 5.28
CA GLY A 216 -14.53 43.24 5.10
C GLY A 216 -13.00 43.21 5.23
N SER A 217 -12.37 44.33 5.60
CA SER A 217 -10.93 44.45 5.83
C SER A 217 -10.66 44.71 7.31
N TRP A 218 -9.94 43.80 7.97
CA TRP A 218 -9.55 43.97 9.37
C TRP A 218 -8.43 45.01 9.50
N LEU A 219 -8.66 46.04 10.32
CA LEU A 219 -7.74 47.15 10.57
C LEU A 219 -7.17 47.07 11.99
N GLU A 220 -5.85 46.89 12.08
CA GLU A 220 -5.10 46.88 13.35
C GLU A 220 -5.09 48.27 14.00
N VAL A 221 -5.49 48.33 15.27
CA VAL A 221 -5.44 49.54 16.10
C VAL A 221 -4.46 49.40 17.27
N PHE A 222 -4.13 48.18 17.70
CA PHE A 222 -3.16 47.94 18.76
C PHE A 222 -2.43 46.62 18.54
N ARG A 223 -1.16 46.58 18.93
CA ARG A 223 -0.27 45.42 18.91
C ARG A 223 0.74 45.59 20.04
N ILE A 224 1.00 44.51 20.78
CA ILE A 224 2.02 44.46 21.84
C ILE A 224 2.64 43.06 21.93
N ASP A 225 3.89 43.00 22.38
CA ASP A 225 4.73 41.82 22.55
C ASP A 225 5.57 41.91 23.83
N GLY A 226 6.20 40.81 24.25
CA GLY A 226 7.01 40.78 25.47
C GLY A 226 6.15 40.66 26.73
N SER A 227 6.44 41.43 27.78
CA SER A 227 5.70 41.31 29.05
C SER A 227 5.63 42.58 29.89
N ASN A 228 4.52 42.73 30.61
CA ASN A 228 4.32 43.76 31.63
C ASN A 228 4.79 43.37 33.05
N LYS A 229 5.55 42.27 33.20
CA LYS A 229 6.26 41.95 34.46
C LYS A 229 7.24 43.06 34.86
N ASP A 230 7.33 43.34 36.16
CA ASP A 230 8.25 44.35 36.68
C ASP A 230 9.73 43.89 36.71
N GLY A 231 10.63 44.77 37.15
CA GLY A 231 12.07 44.46 37.28
C GLY A 231 12.45 43.43 38.36
N GLY A 232 11.46 42.78 38.99
CA GLY A 232 11.60 41.60 39.84
C GLY A 232 10.92 40.34 39.26
N ASN A 233 10.48 40.38 38.01
CA ASN A 233 9.66 39.37 37.32
C ASN A 233 8.30 39.11 38.00
N VAL A 234 7.58 40.18 38.38
CA VAL A 234 6.24 40.07 38.99
C VAL A 234 5.23 40.94 38.23
N PHE A 235 4.06 40.37 37.88
CA PHE A 235 2.90 41.15 37.42
C PHE A 235 2.37 42.00 38.58
N GLN A 236 2.35 43.31 38.41
CA GLN A 236 1.87 44.25 39.44
C GLN A 236 0.41 44.59 39.17
N PRO A 237 -0.55 44.33 40.09
CA PRO A 237 -1.95 44.68 39.91
C PRO A 237 -2.25 46.18 40.11
N PRO A 238 -3.18 46.78 39.34
CA PRO A 238 -3.80 46.20 38.15
C PRO A 238 -2.80 46.12 36.98
N GLY A 239 -3.07 45.21 36.05
CA GLY A 239 -2.33 45.06 34.80
C GLY A 239 -2.43 46.28 33.88
N GLU A 240 -1.99 46.12 32.64
CA GLU A 240 -2.02 47.23 31.69
C GLU A 240 -3.44 47.57 31.25
N GLN A 241 -3.70 48.84 30.99
CA GLN A 241 -5.02 49.34 30.61
C GLN A 241 -5.00 49.77 29.14
N TYR A 242 -5.87 49.19 28.31
CA TYR A 242 -5.87 49.39 26.86
C TYR A 242 -5.92 50.88 26.46
N SER A 243 -6.79 51.67 27.11
CA SER A 243 -6.93 53.11 26.83
C SER A 243 -5.73 53.98 27.20
N LEU A 244 -4.74 53.42 27.91
CA LEU A 244 -3.46 54.08 28.22
C LEU A 244 -2.35 53.68 27.24
N GLN A 245 -2.43 52.49 26.64
CA GLN A 245 -1.43 51.98 25.70
C GLN A 245 -1.77 52.27 24.22
N SER A 246 -3.06 52.23 23.85
CA SER A 246 -3.51 52.52 22.49
C SER A 246 -3.99 53.96 22.34
N THR A 247 -3.46 54.67 21.34
CA THR A 247 -3.95 56.00 20.92
C THR A 247 -4.75 55.95 19.61
N ASN A 248 -4.98 54.77 19.05
CA ASN A 248 -5.66 54.61 17.76
C ASN A 248 -7.17 54.42 17.97
N SER A 249 -7.97 55.18 17.23
CA SER A 249 -9.42 55.16 17.36
C SER A 249 -10.07 54.08 16.47
N ILE A 250 -11.02 53.34 17.03
CA ILE A 250 -11.89 52.43 16.29
C ILE A 250 -13.05 53.24 15.67
N ILE A 251 -12.99 53.51 14.35
CA ILE A 251 -13.88 54.44 13.65
C ILE A 251 -14.38 53.83 12.34
N TRP A 252 -15.70 53.96 12.10
CA TRP A 252 -16.35 53.69 10.82
C TRP A 252 -16.82 54.99 10.17
N SER A 253 -16.65 55.13 8.87
CA SER A 253 -17.00 56.31 8.07
C SER A 253 -18.49 56.35 7.70
N GLY A 254 -19.16 55.20 7.71
CA GLY A 254 -20.51 54.97 7.21
C GLY A 254 -20.49 54.24 5.86
N ASN A 255 -21.26 53.16 5.74
CA ASN A 255 -21.28 52.16 4.67
C ASN A 255 -19.98 51.32 4.56
N ASP A 256 -19.18 51.31 5.62
CA ASP A 256 -17.91 50.59 5.74
C ASP A 256 -17.86 49.69 6.99
N PHE A 257 -19.01 49.28 7.53
CA PHE A 257 -19.12 48.33 8.64
C PHE A 257 -18.81 46.88 8.21
N GLY A 258 -18.74 45.99 9.19
CA GLY A 258 -18.44 44.57 8.98
C GLY A 258 -19.69 43.69 8.83
N GLY A 259 -19.43 42.38 8.61
CA GLY A 259 -20.46 41.35 8.46
C GLY A 259 -21.04 41.27 7.04
N ASP A 260 -21.79 40.20 6.74
CA ASP A 260 -22.20 39.86 5.36
C ASP A 260 -23.02 40.95 4.65
N ASN A 261 -23.73 41.80 5.40
CA ASN A 261 -24.53 42.92 4.88
C ASN A 261 -23.85 44.28 5.04
N LEU A 262 -22.60 44.33 5.56
CA LEU A 262 -21.85 45.54 5.91
C LEU A 262 -22.64 46.48 6.84
N ASP A 263 -23.25 45.92 7.88
CA ASP A 263 -24.14 46.60 8.82
C ASP A 263 -23.87 46.29 10.32
N GLN A 264 -22.78 45.61 10.66
CA GLN A 264 -22.43 45.27 12.05
C GLN A 264 -21.12 45.92 12.52
N ILE A 265 -21.11 46.35 13.79
CA ILE A 265 -19.89 46.68 14.52
C ILE A 265 -19.20 45.35 14.87
N ARG A 266 -17.99 45.13 14.36
CA ARG A 266 -17.19 43.94 14.66
C ARG A 266 -15.80 44.35 15.10
N ILE A 267 -15.40 43.90 16.29
CA ILE A 267 -14.09 44.13 16.91
C ILE A 267 -13.54 42.77 17.29
N ARG A 268 -12.26 42.51 17.04
CA ARG A 268 -11.63 41.26 17.43
C ARG A 268 -10.30 41.46 18.13
N PHE A 269 -9.99 40.53 19.02
CA PHE A 269 -8.69 40.38 19.63
C PHE A 269 -8.02 39.13 19.05
N ARG A 270 -6.71 39.17 18.88
CA ARG A 270 -5.93 38.03 18.36
C ARG A 270 -4.73 37.75 19.25
N ALA A 271 -4.49 36.48 19.50
CA ALA A 271 -3.27 35.93 20.09
C ALA A 271 -2.55 35.16 18.99
N VAL A 272 -1.34 35.59 18.62
CA VAL A 272 -0.61 35.07 17.45
C VAL A 272 0.82 34.70 17.84
N SER A 273 1.30 33.51 17.46
CA SER A 273 2.68 33.07 17.68
C SER A 273 3.40 32.53 16.43
N ASP A 274 4.73 32.64 16.45
CA ASP A 274 5.72 32.07 15.53
C ASP A 274 5.72 30.52 15.60
N GLY A 275 6.43 29.87 14.67
CA GLY A 275 6.57 28.41 14.66
C GLY A 275 7.48 27.84 15.77
N SER A 276 8.04 28.68 16.65
CA SER A 276 8.97 28.30 17.72
C SER A 276 9.02 29.32 18.86
N TRP A 277 9.68 28.97 19.97
CA TRP A 277 9.97 29.83 21.14
C TRP A 277 8.73 30.16 21.99
N SER A 278 8.22 29.13 22.69
CA SER A 278 7.11 29.25 23.65
C SER A 278 7.25 28.28 24.82
N ASP A 279 6.16 28.07 25.58
CA ASP A 279 6.09 27.03 26.63
C ASP A 279 6.02 25.61 26.06
N GLN A 280 5.60 25.47 24.79
CA GLN A 280 5.51 24.17 24.11
C GLN A 280 6.89 23.54 23.90
N ASP A 281 7.86 24.31 23.40
CA ASP A 281 9.26 23.86 23.24
C ASP A 281 10.17 24.25 24.42
N GLY A 282 9.68 25.10 25.34
CA GLY A 282 10.38 25.50 26.56
C GLY A 282 11.56 26.42 26.32
N LEU A 283 11.67 27.00 25.11
CA LEU A 283 12.69 27.98 24.78
C LEU A 283 12.33 29.39 25.27
N TRP A 284 11.02 29.68 25.44
CA TRP A 284 10.53 30.91 26.04
C TRP A 284 9.41 30.66 27.08
N PRO A 285 9.73 30.19 28.30
CA PRO A 285 8.73 29.91 29.33
C PRO A 285 8.07 31.17 29.90
N THR A 286 6.76 31.10 30.13
CA THR A 286 5.93 32.22 30.61
C THR A 286 5.38 32.04 32.02
N ASP A 287 4.91 33.13 32.62
CA ASP A 287 4.23 33.20 33.91
C ASP A 287 2.72 33.54 33.76
N ALA A 288 2.23 33.78 32.52
CA ALA A 288 0.84 34.14 32.22
C ALA A 288 0.29 33.60 30.88
N GLY A 289 1.06 32.85 30.09
CA GLY A 289 0.74 32.62 28.68
C GLY A 289 0.70 33.93 27.87
N LEU A 290 0.31 33.83 26.60
CA LEU A 290 0.47 34.93 25.64
C LEU A 290 -0.24 36.22 26.09
N VAL A 291 -1.51 36.12 26.51
CA VAL A 291 -2.30 37.27 26.98
C VAL A 291 -3.51 36.85 27.85
N GLN A 292 -3.86 37.71 28.81
CA GLN A 292 -5.00 37.59 29.71
C GLN A 292 -5.78 38.90 29.73
N ILE A 293 -7.11 38.87 29.67
CA ILE A 293 -7.99 40.03 29.49
C ILE A 293 -9.16 39.99 30.50
N ASP A 294 -9.49 41.13 31.10
CA ASP A 294 -10.66 41.29 31.98
C ASP A 294 -11.19 42.74 32.02
N ASP A 295 -12.31 42.97 32.72
CA ASP A 295 -13.01 44.27 32.88
C ASP A 295 -13.31 44.95 31.52
N ILE A 296 -13.70 44.17 30.51
CA ILE A 296 -13.88 44.67 29.14
C ILE A 296 -15.08 45.63 29.10
N SER A 297 -14.83 46.88 28.75
CA SER A 297 -15.85 47.91 28.56
C SER A 297 -15.90 48.38 27.10
N LEU A 298 -17.09 48.40 26.51
CA LEU A 298 -17.30 48.77 25.11
C LEU A 298 -18.51 49.71 24.98
N THR A 299 -18.28 50.93 24.49
CA THR A 299 -19.34 51.91 24.23
C THR A 299 -19.44 52.24 22.75
N THR A 300 -20.66 52.19 22.22
CA THR A 300 -21.05 52.49 20.83
C THR A 300 -22.36 53.30 20.82
N SER A 301 -22.84 53.72 19.65
CA SER A 301 -24.17 54.33 19.50
C SER A 301 -25.34 53.43 19.89
N GLN A 302 -25.14 52.10 19.94
CA GLN A 302 -26.14 51.14 20.42
C GLN A 302 -26.22 51.05 21.95
N GLY A 303 -25.15 51.40 22.68
CA GLY A 303 -25.13 51.42 24.14
C GLY A 303 -23.72 51.30 24.74
N SER A 304 -23.66 51.05 26.05
CA SER A 304 -22.43 50.66 26.75
C SER A 304 -22.60 49.25 27.31
N LEU A 305 -21.60 48.42 27.06
CA LEU A 305 -21.49 47.03 27.48
C LEU A 305 -20.28 46.88 28.41
N PHE A 306 -20.36 45.91 29.32
CA PHE A 306 -19.31 45.57 30.28
C PHE A 306 -19.31 44.06 30.53
N GLU A 307 -18.12 43.48 30.67
CA GLU A 307 -17.89 42.05 30.90
C GLU A 307 -16.74 41.88 31.90
N ASP A 308 -16.99 41.14 32.98
CA ASP A 308 -16.06 40.86 34.08
C ASP A 308 -15.83 39.35 34.30
N HIS A 309 -16.36 38.49 33.41
CA HIS A 309 -16.14 37.03 33.36
C HIS A 309 -16.52 36.20 34.61
N GLU A 310 -16.86 36.84 35.73
CA GLU A 310 -17.45 36.25 36.95
C GLU A 310 -18.89 35.74 36.73
N GLY A 311 -19.47 36.03 35.56
CA GLY A 311 -20.77 35.55 35.12
C GLY A 311 -20.77 34.15 34.49
N SER A 312 -21.96 33.68 34.11
CA SER A 312 -22.09 32.51 33.24
C SER A 312 -22.26 32.93 31.79
N ALA A 313 -21.51 32.30 30.88
CA ALA A 313 -21.59 32.47 29.43
C ALA A 313 -23.04 32.43 28.87
N PRO A 314 -23.33 33.07 27.72
CA PRO A 314 -22.39 33.66 26.75
C PRO A 314 -21.79 34.99 27.22
N PHE A 315 -20.48 35.14 27.02
CA PHE A 315 -19.72 36.36 27.30
C PHE A 315 -19.79 37.36 26.12
N LEU A 316 -19.40 38.61 26.38
CA LEU A 316 -19.41 39.71 25.40
C LEU A 316 -18.56 39.45 24.16
N PHE A 317 -17.37 38.88 24.34
CA PHE A 317 -16.51 38.39 23.26
C PHE A 317 -16.54 36.86 23.25
N ARG A 318 -16.61 36.26 22.05
CA ARG A 318 -16.61 34.79 21.86
C ARG A 318 -15.37 34.34 21.08
N PRO A 319 -14.78 33.17 21.38
CA PRO A 319 -13.81 32.55 20.48
C PRO A 319 -14.41 32.37 19.08
N GLN A 320 -13.65 32.72 18.04
CA GLN A 320 -14.00 32.52 16.64
C GLN A 320 -13.32 31.25 16.15
N LEU A 321 -14.08 30.16 16.11
CA LEU A 321 -13.67 28.90 15.49
C LEU A 321 -13.26 29.13 14.01
N ALA A 322 -12.17 28.50 13.59
CA ALA A 322 -11.86 28.36 12.17
C ALA A 322 -12.94 27.48 11.49
N PRO A 323 -13.16 27.58 10.17
CA PRO A 323 -13.98 26.60 9.45
C PRO A 323 -13.38 25.20 9.58
N PHE A 324 -14.20 24.22 9.93
CA PHE A 324 -13.81 22.81 10.06
C PHE A 324 -14.95 21.91 9.57
N ALA A 325 -14.62 20.73 9.06
CA ALA A 325 -15.59 19.82 8.44
C ALA A 325 -16.42 19.05 9.47
N GLY A 326 -15.83 18.67 10.60
CA GLY A 326 -16.51 18.00 11.71
C GLY A 326 -16.14 16.51 11.83
N ASP A 327 -16.31 15.97 13.03
CA ASP A 327 -16.16 14.54 13.33
C ASP A 327 -17.45 13.75 13.00
N PHE A 328 -17.35 12.88 12.00
CA PHE A 328 -18.36 11.91 11.58
C PHE A 328 -18.05 10.47 12.03
N ALA A 329 -16.95 10.23 12.75
CA ALA A 329 -16.46 8.89 13.08
C ALA A 329 -17.32 8.19 14.16
N GLN A 330 -17.82 6.99 13.84
CA GLN A 330 -18.76 6.29 14.70
C GLN A 330 -18.78 4.77 14.50
N VAL A 331 -19.07 4.01 15.56
CA VAL A 331 -19.37 2.57 15.45
C VAL A 331 -20.81 2.34 14.98
N HIS A 332 -20.98 1.63 13.88
CA HIS A 332 -22.27 1.24 13.32
C HIS A 332 -22.61 -0.22 13.70
N PRO A 333 -23.87 -0.54 14.10
CA PRO A 333 -24.27 -1.89 14.55
C PRO A 333 -24.08 -3.01 13.52
N ARG A 334 -24.14 -2.65 12.24
CA ARG A 334 -23.98 -3.48 11.04
C ARG A 334 -23.89 -2.51 9.86
N LEU A 335 -23.03 -2.83 8.91
CA LEU A 335 -23.06 -2.24 7.57
C LEU A 335 -23.50 -3.33 6.59
N SER A 336 -24.65 -3.15 5.91
CA SER A 336 -24.98 -4.08 4.83
C SER A 336 -24.15 -3.71 3.60
N SER A 337 -23.12 -4.50 3.29
CA SER A 337 -22.33 -4.35 2.07
C SER A 337 -23.04 -4.95 0.86
N ILE A 338 -22.73 -4.46 -0.34
CA ILE A 338 -23.04 -5.15 -1.61
C ILE A 338 -21.99 -6.20 -2.00
N ASP A 339 -21.00 -6.45 -1.11
CA ASP A 339 -19.96 -7.47 -1.29
C ASP A 339 -20.59 -8.82 -1.71
N PRO A 340 -20.27 -9.35 -2.89
CA PRO A 340 -20.91 -10.55 -3.43
C PRO A 340 -20.44 -11.86 -2.78
N CYS A 341 -19.52 -11.80 -1.80
CA CYS A 341 -18.80 -12.92 -1.23
C CYS A 341 -18.73 -12.91 0.30
N ARG A 342 -18.72 -11.73 0.94
CA ARG A 342 -18.50 -11.53 2.39
C ARG A 342 -19.34 -10.35 2.90
N GLU A 343 -20.48 -10.61 3.54
CA GLU A 343 -21.09 -9.60 4.40
C GLU A 343 -20.42 -9.64 5.78
N ASN A 344 -19.81 -8.54 6.23
CA ASN A 344 -19.42 -8.42 7.63
C ASN A 344 -20.64 -8.02 8.48
N LEU A 345 -20.84 -8.73 9.58
CA LEU A 345 -22.05 -8.64 10.43
C LEU A 345 -21.74 -8.25 11.88
N THR A 346 -20.49 -7.88 12.16
CA THR A 346 -20.05 -7.26 13.42
C THR A 346 -20.45 -5.78 13.47
N PRO A 347 -20.44 -5.17 14.66
CA PRO A 347 -20.21 -3.75 14.81
C PRO A 347 -18.85 -3.35 14.26
N LEU A 348 -18.77 -2.18 13.62
CA LEU A 348 -17.58 -1.71 12.90
C LEU A 348 -17.53 -0.18 12.91
N VAL A 349 -16.36 0.44 12.75
CA VAL A 349 -16.26 1.91 12.64
C VAL A 349 -16.48 2.36 11.20
N GLY A 350 -17.20 3.47 11.01
CA GLY A 350 -17.31 4.20 9.75
C GLY A 350 -17.36 5.72 9.99
N PHE A 351 -17.48 6.49 8.90
CA PHE A 351 -17.40 7.96 8.89
C PHE A 351 -18.56 8.59 8.10
N MET A 352 -19.70 7.89 8.05
CA MET A 352 -20.84 8.23 7.20
C MET A 352 -21.66 9.36 7.82
N ASP A 353 -22.06 10.32 7.00
CA ASP A 353 -22.94 11.42 7.41
C ASP A 353 -24.41 11.07 7.14
N TYR A 354 -25.14 10.80 8.21
CA TYR A 354 -26.54 10.40 8.23
C TYR A 354 -27.46 11.42 8.92
N ASP A 355 -27.05 12.70 8.98
CA ASP A 355 -27.65 13.74 9.82
C ASP A 355 -27.56 13.41 11.33
N GLN A 356 -26.41 12.91 11.78
CA GLN A 356 -26.06 12.89 13.20
C GLN A 356 -25.84 14.31 13.74
N ILE A 357 -25.84 14.46 15.06
CA ILE A 357 -25.20 15.64 15.68
C ILE A 357 -23.69 15.40 15.56
N VAL A 358 -23.00 16.29 14.87
CA VAL A 358 -21.56 16.21 14.64
C VAL A 358 -20.82 16.46 15.96
N ARG A 359 -19.86 15.59 16.33
CA ARG A 359 -19.41 15.45 17.73
C ARG A 359 -18.73 16.68 18.31
N ASN A 360 -17.95 17.37 17.49
CA ASN A 360 -17.22 18.61 17.81
C ASN A 360 -17.96 19.88 17.34
N GLY A 361 -19.22 19.79 16.92
CA GLY A 361 -20.03 20.95 16.55
C GLY A 361 -20.45 21.82 17.76
N PRO A 362 -20.95 23.05 17.53
CA PRO A 362 -21.30 23.64 16.23
C PRO A 362 -20.09 24.06 15.38
N GLY A 363 -20.32 24.21 14.08
CA GLY A 363 -19.35 24.79 13.14
C GLY A 363 -19.08 26.28 13.41
N ALA A 364 -18.30 26.90 12.52
CA ALA A 364 -17.80 28.27 12.69
C ALA A 364 -18.88 29.38 12.78
N ASP A 365 -20.14 29.09 12.46
CA ASP A 365 -21.26 30.01 12.71
C ASP A 365 -21.69 30.06 14.20
N GLY A 366 -21.35 29.03 14.98
CA GLY A 366 -21.77 28.82 16.36
C GLY A 366 -23.20 28.27 16.52
N VAL A 367 -23.81 27.76 15.45
CA VAL A 367 -25.23 27.30 15.44
C VAL A 367 -25.43 25.98 14.70
N THR A 368 -24.69 25.73 13.62
CA THR A 368 -24.85 24.54 12.78
C THR A 368 -24.19 23.33 13.43
N ILE A 369 -25.01 22.42 13.95
CA ILE A 369 -24.61 21.15 14.60
C ILE A 369 -24.93 19.89 13.77
N ARG A 370 -25.43 20.09 12.54
CA ARG A 370 -25.98 19.08 11.62
C ARG A 370 -25.78 19.54 10.17
N THR A 371 -25.53 18.60 9.27
CA THR A 371 -25.31 18.83 7.83
C THR A 371 -26.58 18.69 6.99
N GLY A 372 -27.58 17.94 7.48
CA GLY A 372 -28.70 17.44 6.67
C GLY A 372 -28.47 16.03 6.10
N GLY A 373 -27.29 15.44 6.28
CA GLY A 373 -26.93 14.10 5.84
C GLY A 373 -26.50 14.01 4.37
N SER A 374 -25.63 13.06 4.06
CA SER A 374 -25.02 12.88 2.73
C SER A 374 -25.49 11.58 2.08
N ILE A 375 -25.98 11.64 0.84
CA ILE A 375 -26.43 10.47 0.06
C ILE A 375 -25.85 10.51 -1.35
N SER A 376 -25.75 9.37 -2.04
CA SER A 376 -25.27 9.33 -3.44
C SER A 376 -26.12 8.43 -4.34
N ALA A 377 -26.25 8.83 -5.60
CA ALA A 377 -27.13 8.16 -6.55
C ALA A 377 -26.58 6.76 -6.91
N GLY A 378 -27.43 5.73 -6.78
CA GLY A 378 -27.04 4.33 -7.00
C GLY A 378 -26.56 3.61 -5.73
N VAL A 379 -26.43 4.30 -4.59
CA VAL A 379 -26.24 3.66 -3.28
C VAL A 379 -27.62 3.28 -2.72
N ASP A 380 -27.83 1.99 -2.46
CA ASP A 380 -29.01 1.43 -1.78
C ASP A 380 -28.67 0.43 -0.65
N TYR A 381 -27.41 0.48 -0.21
CA TYR A 381 -26.80 -0.35 0.83
C TYR A 381 -26.08 0.55 1.86
N GLY A 382 -25.23 -0.04 2.71
CA GLY A 382 -24.55 0.65 3.79
C GLY A 382 -25.41 0.73 5.04
N ILE A 383 -25.75 1.96 5.45
CA ILE A 383 -26.61 2.27 6.62
C ILE A 383 -28.04 2.52 6.12
N VAL A 384 -29.04 2.15 6.93
CA VAL A 384 -30.47 2.39 6.62
C VAL A 384 -30.72 3.88 6.36
N GLY A 385 -31.07 4.20 5.11
CA GLY A 385 -31.24 5.58 4.62
C GLY A 385 -30.31 5.94 3.45
N ASN A 386 -29.40 5.04 3.06
CA ASN A 386 -28.49 5.17 1.90
C ASN A 386 -27.42 6.25 2.10
N TRP A 387 -27.03 6.46 3.35
CA TRP A 387 -26.08 7.49 3.79
C TRP A 387 -24.63 7.13 3.43
N VAL A 388 -23.83 8.15 3.13
CA VAL A 388 -22.42 8.07 2.67
C VAL A 388 -21.54 9.07 3.41
N ASN A 389 -20.22 9.05 3.22
CA ASN A 389 -19.33 10.07 3.80
C ASN A 389 -19.62 11.49 3.25
N ASN A 390 -19.30 12.54 4.01
CA ASN A 390 -19.66 13.93 3.65
C ASN A 390 -18.71 14.56 2.61
N TYR A 391 -18.94 14.29 1.33
CA TYR A 391 -18.25 14.93 0.19
C TYR A 391 -18.63 16.41 -0.04
N SER A 392 -19.02 17.14 1.01
CA SER A 392 -19.44 18.55 0.94
C SER A 392 -18.78 19.44 2.01
N GLY A 393 -17.70 18.97 2.63
CA GLY A 393 -16.96 19.71 3.66
C GLY A 393 -17.72 19.91 4.98
N GLY A 394 -18.76 19.11 5.22
CA GLY A 394 -19.48 19.03 6.50
C GLY A 394 -19.97 20.36 7.06
N LEU A 395 -19.62 20.63 8.32
CA LEU A 395 -19.98 21.87 9.04
C LEU A 395 -19.36 23.15 8.42
N SER A 396 -18.32 23.03 7.59
CA SER A 396 -17.69 24.16 6.90
C SER A 396 -18.46 24.62 5.65
N LEU A 397 -19.44 23.81 5.19
CA LEU A 397 -20.16 24.01 3.92
C LEU A 397 -19.24 24.09 2.69
N GLY A 398 -18.18 23.28 2.67
CA GLY A 398 -17.21 23.20 1.57
C GLY A 398 -16.11 24.26 1.62
N GLN A 399 -15.75 24.75 2.81
CA GLN A 399 -14.56 25.59 3.02
C GLN A 399 -13.33 24.77 3.41
N VAL A 400 -13.51 23.56 3.94
CA VAL A 400 -12.44 22.59 4.25
C VAL A 400 -12.93 21.17 3.92
N ASP A 401 -12.05 20.40 3.26
CA ASP A 401 -12.22 18.98 2.92
C ASP A 401 -12.26 18.10 4.19
N VAL A 402 -13.02 17.00 4.19
CA VAL A 402 -13.12 16.11 5.37
C VAL A 402 -11.81 15.35 5.61
N ALA A 403 -11.27 15.46 6.82
CA ALA A 403 -10.21 14.59 7.32
C ALA A 403 -10.56 14.11 8.73
N ASN A 404 -10.91 12.82 8.86
CA ASN A 404 -11.35 12.23 10.13
C ASN A 404 -10.58 10.92 10.40
N GLU A 405 -10.20 10.71 11.65
CA GLU A 405 -9.48 9.53 12.10
C GLU A 405 -10.11 8.96 13.38
N VAL A 406 -9.78 7.71 13.68
CA VAL A 406 -9.96 7.10 14.99
C VAL A 406 -8.63 6.55 15.48
N TRP A 407 -8.21 6.98 16.66
CA TRP A 407 -6.97 6.57 17.30
C TRP A 407 -7.27 5.47 18.32
N SER A 408 -6.44 4.43 18.37
CA SER A 408 -6.56 3.34 19.33
C SER A 408 -6.34 3.85 20.77
N PRO A 409 -6.68 3.05 21.79
CA PRO A 409 -6.09 3.24 23.12
C PRO A 409 -4.55 3.23 23.05
N ALA A 410 -3.89 3.73 24.09
CA ALA A 410 -2.46 3.49 24.25
C ALA A 410 -2.24 1.99 24.55
N ILE A 411 -1.68 1.27 23.58
CA ILE A 411 -1.37 -0.17 23.69
C ILE A 411 -0.05 -0.30 24.45
N SER A 412 -0.03 -1.08 25.53
CA SER A 412 1.20 -1.38 26.27
C SER A 412 2.10 -2.28 25.43
N TRP A 413 3.40 -2.00 25.39
CA TRP A 413 4.38 -2.84 24.70
C TRP A 413 4.62 -4.18 25.41
N ASP A 414 4.47 -4.20 26.73
CA ASP A 414 4.80 -5.31 27.62
C ASP A 414 3.55 -6.12 27.99
N LEU A 415 3.58 -7.44 27.81
CA LEU A 415 2.49 -8.33 28.24
C LEU A 415 2.71 -8.81 29.70
N PRO A 416 1.64 -9.16 30.44
CA PRO A 416 1.78 -9.62 31.83
C PRO A 416 2.48 -10.98 31.97
N GLY A 417 3.82 -11.00 32.02
CA GLY A 417 4.56 -12.25 32.08
C GLY A 417 6.08 -12.14 32.28
N ALA A 418 6.75 -12.98 31.49
CA ALA A 418 8.20 -13.06 31.29
C ALA A 418 8.48 -13.75 29.93
N GLY A 419 7.55 -13.61 28.99
CA GLY A 419 7.47 -14.43 27.76
C GLY A 419 7.96 -13.69 26.52
N ASP A 420 8.01 -12.36 26.60
CA ASP A 420 8.07 -11.43 25.50
C ASP A 420 9.00 -10.22 25.79
N ASP A 421 9.72 -10.30 26.93
CA ASP A 421 10.78 -9.41 27.43
C ASP A 421 12.11 -9.57 26.67
N ASP A 422 12.20 -10.58 25.79
CA ASP A 422 13.41 -10.87 25.04
C ASP A 422 13.68 -9.73 24.05
N ILE A 423 14.88 -9.17 24.10
CA ILE A 423 15.28 -7.95 23.38
C ILE A 423 15.17 -8.07 21.84
N GLU A 424 15.10 -9.31 21.33
CA GLU A 424 14.87 -9.62 19.93
C GLU A 424 13.38 -9.53 19.52
N ILE A 425 12.43 -9.45 20.46
CA ILE A 425 10.98 -9.33 20.19
C ILE A 425 10.64 -7.86 19.97
N ALA A 426 11.19 -7.32 18.88
CA ALA A 426 11.16 -5.90 18.52
C ALA A 426 10.61 -5.60 17.10
N GLY A 427 10.25 -6.62 16.32
CA GLY A 427 9.52 -6.43 15.06
C GLY A 427 8.02 -6.29 15.31
N THR A 428 7.32 -5.55 14.45
CA THR A 428 5.90 -5.19 14.65
C THR A 428 5.08 -5.25 13.37
N MET A 429 3.81 -5.61 13.50
CA MET A 429 2.84 -5.54 12.40
C MET A 429 1.45 -5.15 12.90
N ILE A 430 0.71 -4.44 12.05
CA ILE A 430 -0.72 -4.18 12.24
C ILE A 430 -1.56 -5.00 11.28
N ARG A 431 -2.79 -5.33 11.72
CA ARG A 431 -3.79 -6.06 10.93
C ARG A 431 -5.16 -5.44 11.15
N PHE A 432 -5.98 -5.35 10.10
CA PHE A 432 -7.38 -4.91 10.18
C PHE A 432 -8.16 -5.37 8.94
N ASP A 433 -9.48 -5.44 9.05
CA ASP A 433 -10.37 -5.54 7.90
C ASP A 433 -10.81 -4.14 7.46
N ALA A 434 -10.86 -3.90 6.15
CA ALA A 434 -11.30 -2.66 5.53
C ALA A 434 -12.41 -2.91 4.51
N TRP A 435 -13.44 -2.07 4.55
CA TRP A 435 -14.45 -1.92 3.51
C TRP A 435 -14.05 -0.79 2.58
N GLU A 436 -13.83 -1.11 1.31
CA GLU A 436 -13.00 -0.27 0.42
C GLU A 436 -13.71 0.23 -0.83
N HIS A 437 -15.05 0.35 -0.84
CA HIS A 437 -15.77 0.87 -2.00
C HIS A 437 -15.51 2.38 -2.18
N LEU A 438 -14.38 2.74 -2.76
CA LEU A 438 -13.88 4.09 -2.92
C LEU A 438 -13.46 4.28 -4.38
N PRO A 439 -14.42 4.52 -5.30
CA PRO A 439 -14.11 4.86 -6.68
C PRO A 439 -13.24 6.11 -6.75
N LEU A 440 -12.07 6.02 -7.41
CA LEU A 440 -11.05 7.08 -7.44
C LEU A 440 -11.61 8.46 -7.81
N ILE A 441 -12.56 8.51 -8.74
CA ILE A 441 -13.22 9.73 -9.24
C ILE A 441 -14.05 10.47 -8.17
N ASN A 442 -14.36 9.83 -7.04
CA ASN A 442 -15.02 10.45 -5.90
C ASN A 442 -14.06 11.30 -5.05
N GLY A 443 -12.73 11.10 -5.16
CA GLY A 443 -11.73 11.81 -4.36
C GLY A 443 -11.64 11.37 -2.89
N TYR A 444 -12.42 10.37 -2.47
CA TYR A 444 -12.37 9.80 -1.12
C TYR A 444 -11.37 8.66 -1.01
N PHE A 445 -10.57 8.69 0.05
CA PHE A 445 -9.56 7.68 0.36
C PHE A 445 -9.61 7.28 1.84
N TRP A 446 -8.99 6.14 2.14
CA TRP A 446 -8.73 5.71 3.51
C TRP A 446 -7.23 5.78 3.84
N VAL A 447 -6.93 6.00 5.12
CA VAL A 447 -5.56 6.18 5.64
C VAL A 447 -5.35 5.37 6.93
N TRP A 448 -4.10 5.13 7.27
CA TRP A 448 -3.68 4.48 8.51
C TRP A 448 -2.33 5.04 8.95
N HIS A 449 -2.11 5.12 10.26
CA HIS A 449 -0.85 5.57 10.85
C HIS A 449 -0.53 4.74 12.10
N VAL A 450 0.73 4.71 12.50
CA VAL A 450 1.20 4.12 13.76
C VAL A 450 2.13 5.08 14.47
N ARG A 451 2.20 5.02 15.79
CA ARG A 451 3.16 5.80 16.59
C ARG A 451 3.59 5.06 17.84
N SER A 452 4.74 5.42 18.40
CA SER A 452 5.34 4.79 19.57
C SER A 452 5.85 5.81 20.60
N GLY A 453 6.12 5.36 21.81
CA GLY A 453 6.58 6.24 22.89
C GLY A 453 7.37 5.48 23.95
N ARG A 454 8.38 6.15 24.51
CA ARG A 454 9.30 5.63 25.53
C ARG A 454 8.90 6.03 26.95
N ALA A 455 9.61 5.45 27.92
CA ALA A 455 9.46 5.67 29.35
C ALA A 455 9.53 7.16 29.75
N GLY A 456 8.38 7.81 29.95
CA GLY A 456 8.31 9.22 30.34
C GLY A 456 8.77 10.21 29.27
N GLU A 457 8.93 9.77 28.02
CA GLU A 457 9.13 10.64 26.85
C GLU A 457 7.77 10.89 26.17
N PRO A 458 7.59 12.00 25.43
CA PRO A 458 6.44 12.20 24.54
C PRO A 458 6.26 11.06 23.53
N TRP A 459 5.13 11.06 22.83
CA TRP A 459 4.95 10.24 21.63
C TRP A 459 5.88 10.73 20.50
N ASP A 460 6.30 9.82 19.63
CA ASP A 460 6.85 10.19 18.32
C ASP A 460 5.76 10.75 17.38
N THR A 461 6.20 11.21 16.22
CA THR A 461 5.32 11.61 15.12
C THR A 461 4.60 10.40 14.53
N TRP A 462 3.31 10.54 14.22
CA TRP A 462 2.58 9.56 13.43
C TRP A 462 3.35 9.17 12.16
N GLY A 463 3.74 7.90 12.08
CA GLY A 463 4.43 7.30 10.95
C GLY A 463 3.48 6.43 10.14
N ASP A 464 3.61 6.49 8.82
CA ASP A 464 2.91 5.61 7.89
C ASP A 464 3.87 5.24 6.74
N ARG A 465 3.32 4.90 5.57
CA ARG A 465 4.15 4.71 4.37
C ARG A 465 4.16 5.93 3.44
N GLY A 466 3.18 6.83 3.52
CA GLY A 466 3.00 7.96 2.63
C GLY A 466 1.91 7.81 1.56
N PHE A 467 0.93 6.92 1.71
CA PHE A 467 0.00 6.62 0.61
C PHE A 467 -1.46 6.64 1.08
N VAL A 468 -2.33 7.22 0.26
CA VAL A 468 -3.79 7.19 0.43
C VAL A 468 -4.35 5.99 -0.34
N HIS A 469 -5.27 5.25 0.28
CA HIS A 469 -5.76 3.97 -0.23
C HIS A 469 -7.20 4.06 -0.75
N PHE A 470 -7.52 3.35 -1.83
CA PHE A 470 -8.86 3.32 -2.45
C PHE A 470 -9.11 1.98 -3.17
N SER A 471 -10.37 1.72 -3.55
CA SER A 471 -10.68 0.67 -4.53
C SER A 471 -12.01 0.94 -5.24
N PRO A 472 -12.10 0.84 -6.58
CA PRO A 472 -13.39 0.94 -7.27
C PRO A 472 -14.32 -0.27 -6.99
N GLU A 473 -13.80 -1.36 -6.42
CA GLU A 473 -14.56 -2.59 -6.12
C GLU A 473 -15.17 -2.54 -4.70
N PRO A 474 -16.50 -2.66 -4.52
CA PRO A 474 -17.14 -2.83 -3.22
C PRO A 474 -16.89 -4.22 -2.59
N ARG A 475 -15.67 -4.38 -2.05
CA ARG A 475 -15.21 -5.60 -1.36
C ARG A 475 -14.65 -5.32 0.05
N TRP A 476 -14.70 -6.35 0.90
CA TRP A 476 -13.92 -6.44 2.14
C TRP A 476 -12.52 -7.01 1.89
N THR A 477 -11.48 -6.28 2.28
CA THR A 477 -10.09 -6.78 2.30
C THR A 477 -9.55 -6.89 3.73
N ASN A 478 -8.60 -7.81 3.94
CA ASN A 478 -7.84 -7.90 5.19
C ASN A 478 -6.45 -7.32 4.92
N ARG A 479 -6.13 -6.21 5.56
CA ARG A 479 -4.84 -5.52 5.47
C ARG A 479 -3.92 -6.06 6.57
N VAL A 480 -2.68 -6.37 6.20
CA VAL A 480 -1.61 -6.85 7.11
C VAL A 480 -0.33 -6.14 6.69
N LEU A 481 0.23 -5.33 7.59
CA LEU A 481 1.30 -4.39 7.27
C LEU A 481 2.44 -4.55 8.28
N ASP A 482 3.66 -4.80 7.79
CA ASP A 482 4.88 -4.69 8.60
C ASP A 482 5.14 -3.21 8.86
N VAL A 483 5.33 -2.84 10.12
CA VAL A 483 5.58 -1.47 10.57
C VAL A 483 6.82 -1.38 11.46
N SER A 484 7.67 -2.42 11.45
CA SER A 484 8.85 -2.54 12.32
C SER A 484 9.75 -1.31 12.21
N ASP A 485 10.12 -0.91 10.99
CA ASP A 485 10.99 0.23 10.70
C ASP A 485 10.38 1.62 11.02
N LEU A 486 9.07 1.69 11.31
CA LEU A 486 8.38 2.92 11.74
C LEU A 486 8.37 3.11 13.27
N MET A 487 8.85 2.13 14.05
CA MET A 487 8.83 2.17 15.52
C MET A 487 10.18 2.60 16.11
N LEU A 488 10.14 3.44 17.16
CA LEU A 488 11.32 3.73 17.99
C LEU A 488 11.93 2.45 18.55
N SER A 489 13.24 2.45 18.79
CA SER A 489 13.89 1.39 19.56
C SER A 489 13.54 1.48 21.04
N GLY A 490 13.07 0.36 21.60
CA GLY A 490 12.62 0.24 22.99
C GLY A 490 11.41 1.08 23.38
N PRO A 491 10.25 0.96 22.70
CA PRO A 491 9.03 1.64 23.11
C PRO A 491 8.42 0.95 24.34
N GLU A 492 7.68 1.70 25.16
CA GLU A 492 6.82 1.16 26.23
C GLU A 492 5.33 1.22 25.86
N ARG A 493 4.97 2.06 24.87
CA ARG A 493 3.60 2.27 24.38
C ARG A 493 3.57 2.43 22.86
N VAL A 494 2.52 1.94 22.23
CA VAL A 494 2.23 2.10 20.79
C VAL A 494 0.76 2.49 20.57
N GLN A 495 0.45 3.06 19.40
CA GLN A 495 -0.91 3.47 19.03
C GLN A 495 -1.12 3.33 17.51
N ILE A 496 -2.36 3.04 17.10
CA ILE A 496 -2.78 2.95 15.69
C ILE A 496 -3.78 4.09 15.42
N ALA A 497 -3.72 4.70 14.24
CA ALA A 497 -4.80 5.51 13.68
C ALA A 497 -5.35 4.85 12.41
N LEU A 498 -6.66 4.96 12.18
CA LEU A 498 -7.35 4.57 10.94
C LEU A 498 -8.33 5.69 10.57
N GLY A 499 -8.42 6.08 9.29
CA GLY A 499 -9.17 7.28 8.91
C GLY A 499 -9.72 7.32 7.49
N THR A 500 -10.46 8.39 7.21
CA THR A 500 -10.95 8.80 5.89
C THR A 500 -10.45 10.21 5.59
N VAL A 501 -10.09 10.44 4.33
CA VAL A 501 -9.70 11.76 3.81
C VAL A 501 -10.36 12.02 2.47
N ASP A 502 -10.90 13.23 2.31
CA ASP A 502 -11.26 13.80 1.02
C ASP A 502 -10.02 14.49 0.45
N MET A 503 -9.72 14.23 -0.82
CA MET A 503 -8.67 14.89 -1.59
C MET A 503 -9.14 15.19 -3.02
N ALA A 504 -10.44 15.37 -3.22
CA ALA A 504 -11.02 15.64 -4.54
C ALA A 504 -10.40 16.87 -5.22
N GLU A 505 -10.31 18.02 -4.54
CA GLU A 505 -9.66 19.22 -5.11
C GLU A 505 -8.17 18.98 -5.37
N ARG A 506 -7.46 18.36 -4.41
CA ARG A 506 -6.01 18.11 -4.49
C ARG A 506 -5.60 17.28 -5.71
N PHE A 507 -6.41 16.32 -6.13
CA PHE A 507 -6.17 15.50 -7.32
C PHE A 507 -6.96 15.98 -8.56
N GLY A 508 -7.77 17.03 -8.45
CA GLY A 508 -8.58 17.55 -9.56
C GLY A 508 -9.76 16.66 -9.95
N PHE A 509 -10.23 15.80 -9.05
CA PHE A 509 -11.42 14.96 -9.26
C PHE A 509 -12.71 15.74 -8.99
N PRO A 510 -13.87 15.31 -9.55
CA PRO A 510 -15.13 16.01 -9.36
C PRO A 510 -15.61 16.14 -7.91
N GLY A 511 -15.36 15.14 -7.04
CA GLY A 511 -15.79 15.17 -5.64
C GLY A 511 -17.31 15.24 -5.42
N GLN A 512 -18.13 14.86 -6.41
CA GLN A 512 -19.60 15.08 -6.38
C GLN A 512 -20.42 13.88 -5.87
N ALA A 513 -19.76 12.85 -5.34
CA ALA A 513 -20.39 11.65 -4.81
C ALA A 513 -19.46 10.94 -3.81
N ALA A 514 -20.04 10.14 -2.93
CA ALA A 514 -19.32 9.20 -2.07
C ALA A 514 -20.08 7.88 -1.92
N THR A 515 -19.62 7.05 -1.01
CA THR A 515 -20.10 5.70 -0.70
C THR A 515 -20.17 5.55 0.83
N PRO A 516 -20.82 4.50 1.37
CA PRO A 516 -20.74 4.18 2.79
C PRO A 516 -19.40 3.48 3.06
N SER A 517 -18.29 4.21 2.91
CA SER A 517 -16.91 3.72 2.90
C SER A 517 -15.94 4.89 3.15
N PRO A 518 -14.78 4.69 3.80
CA PRO A 518 -14.30 3.44 4.38
C PRO A 518 -15.04 3.04 5.66
N ALA A 519 -14.88 1.76 6.01
CA ALA A 519 -15.28 1.23 7.30
C ALA A 519 -14.27 0.16 7.76
N PHE A 520 -14.01 0.03 9.07
CA PHE A 520 -12.96 -0.84 9.61
C PHE A 520 -13.43 -1.76 10.73
N ASP A 521 -12.84 -2.95 10.83
CA ASP A 521 -13.08 -3.96 11.87
C ASP A 521 -11.82 -4.82 12.12
N ASN A 522 -11.83 -5.68 13.14
CA ASN A 522 -10.82 -6.69 13.46
C ASN A 522 -9.39 -6.14 13.57
N VAL A 523 -9.25 -4.93 14.10
CA VAL A 523 -7.95 -4.25 14.29
C VAL A 523 -7.10 -5.02 15.30
N ALA A 524 -5.82 -5.19 15.02
CA ALA A 524 -4.87 -5.85 15.90
C ALA A 524 -3.45 -5.29 15.74
N PHE A 525 -2.69 -5.28 16.83
CA PHE A 525 -1.26 -4.98 16.87
C PHE A 525 -0.49 -6.21 17.36
N TYR A 526 0.59 -6.58 16.68
CA TYR A 526 1.44 -7.70 17.07
C TYR A 526 2.90 -7.26 17.20
N LYS A 527 3.63 -7.87 18.15
CA LYS A 527 5.11 -7.86 18.18
C LYS A 527 5.67 -9.28 17.98
N TYR A 528 6.86 -9.39 17.41
CA TYR A 528 7.50 -10.66 17.07
C TYR A 528 9.03 -10.61 17.08
N ARG A 529 9.66 -11.79 17.11
CA ARG A 529 11.13 -11.95 17.12
C ARG A 529 11.75 -11.59 15.77
N ILE A 530 12.77 -10.73 15.78
CA ILE A 530 13.62 -10.36 14.64
C ILE A 530 15.06 -10.85 14.82
N ALA A 531 15.74 -11.15 13.72
CA ALA A 531 17.09 -11.74 13.73
C ALA A 531 18.24 -10.71 13.84
N GLY A 532 17.93 -9.42 13.83
CA GLY A 532 18.86 -8.31 13.69
C GLY A 532 18.10 -7.04 13.25
N PRO A 533 18.74 -6.07 12.58
CA PRO A 533 18.08 -4.86 12.06
C PRO A 533 16.92 -5.16 11.09
N SER A 534 15.89 -4.33 11.09
CA SER A 534 14.84 -4.38 10.07
C SER A 534 15.34 -3.76 8.77
N MET A 535 15.15 -4.42 7.63
CA MET A 535 15.42 -3.86 6.30
C MET A 535 14.14 -3.86 5.48
N VAL A 536 13.88 -2.80 4.74
CA VAL A 536 12.69 -2.61 3.90
C VAL A 536 13.09 -2.02 2.54
N THR A 537 12.48 -2.53 1.47
CA THR A 537 12.67 -2.02 0.09
C THR A 537 11.42 -2.24 -0.74
N ARG A 538 11.29 -1.60 -1.91
CA ARG A 538 10.21 -1.84 -2.88
C ARG A 538 10.75 -2.60 -4.10
N ASN A 539 9.99 -3.46 -4.78
CA ASN A 539 10.54 -4.17 -5.96
C ASN A 539 10.84 -3.25 -7.16
N ILE A 540 10.22 -2.06 -7.24
CA ILE A 540 10.64 -1.02 -8.19
C ILE A 540 12.05 -0.49 -7.86
N ASP A 541 12.46 -0.57 -6.59
CA ASP A 541 13.78 -0.17 -6.09
C ASP A 541 14.78 -1.35 -6.03
N LEU A 542 14.39 -2.52 -6.55
CA LEU A 542 15.23 -3.72 -6.72
C LEU A 542 15.68 -3.88 -8.17
N ALA A 543 16.79 -4.61 -8.34
CA ALA A 543 17.39 -4.90 -9.64
C ALA A 543 16.44 -5.70 -10.54
N ASN A 544 16.44 -5.37 -11.84
CA ASN A 544 15.54 -5.95 -12.84
C ASN A 544 16.22 -7.04 -13.68
N ASP A 545 15.43 -7.90 -14.34
CA ASP A 545 15.91 -8.65 -15.51
C ASP A 545 16.25 -7.64 -16.64
N GLY A 546 17.28 -7.88 -17.45
CA GLY A 546 17.78 -6.86 -18.40
C GLY A 546 18.29 -7.42 -19.72
N PHE A 547 18.46 -6.55 -20.72
CA PHE A 547 18.98 -6.86 -22.06
C PHE A 547 20.21 -5.99 -22.40
N PRO A 548 21.12 -6.44 -23.28
CA PRO A 548 22.39 -5.75 -23.50
C PRO A 548 22.23 -4.39 -24.18
N ILE A 549 23.04 -3.40 -23.79
CA ILE A 549 22.95 -2.02 -24.31
C ILE A 549 23.20 -1.89 -25.82
N SER A 550 23.69 -2.96 -26.48
CA SER A 550 23.93 -3.05 -27.92
C SER A 550 22.68 -2.91 -28.80
N GLY A 551 21.48 -3.19 -28.26
CA GLY A 551 20.23 -3.21 -29.03
C GLY A 551 20.09 -4.38 -30.03
N ALA A 552 21.04 -5.33 -30.07
CA ALA A 552 20.99 -6.50 -30.96
C ALA A 552 21.89 -7.66 -30.48
N ILE A 553 21.44 -8.90 -30.70
CA ILE A 553 22.22 -10.10 -30.32
C ILE A 553 23.19 -10.51 -31.44
N ASN A 554 24.49 -10.20 -31.26
CA ASN A 554 25.57 -10.54 -32.19
C ASN A 554 26.82 -11.09 -31.46
N VAL A 555 26.72 -12.30 -30.93
CA VAL A 555 27.83 -12.99 -30.23
C VAL A 555 28.98 -13.48 -31.14
N SER A 556 29.00 -13.13 -32.44
CA SER A 556 29.85 -13.78 -33.45
C SER A 556 31.35 -13.46 -33.36
N THR A 557 31.75 -12.37 -32.70
CA THR A 557 33.16 -11.99 -32.51
C THR A 557 33.40 -11.47 -31.10
N GLN A 558 34.65 -11.49 -30.61
CA GLN A 558 34.98 -10.93 -29.29
C GLN A 558 34.52 -9.48 -29.19
N ALA A 559 34.91 -8.60 -30.12
CA ALA A 559 34.54 -7.18 -30.13
C ALA A 559 33.03 -6.89 -30.34
N THR A 560 32.20 -7.91 -30.60
CA THR A 560 30.73 -7.79 -30.62
C THR A 560 30.06 -8.50 -29.46
N ARG A 561 30.81 -9.25 -28.62
CA ARG A 561 30.44 -9.71 -27.28
C ARG A 561 30.82 -8.69 -26.20
N ASP A 562 32.01 -8.11 -26.35
CA ASP A 562 32.59 -6.99 -25.59
C ASP A 562 31.55 -5.89 -25.34
N ALA A 563 30.88 -5.43 -26.41
CA ALA A 563 29.84 -4.39 -26.36
C ALA A 563 28.42 -4.91 -26.03
N MET A 564 28.27 -6.03 -25.33
CA MET A 564 26.97 -6.62 -24.93
C MET A 564 26.73 -6.55 -23.43
N ASP A 565 27.27 -5.54 -22.77
CA ASP A 565 27.09 -5.35 -21.33
C ASP A 565 25.60 -5.24 -20.99
N VAL A 566 25.18 -5.97 -19.95
CA VAL A 566 23.86 -5.84 -19.32
C VAL A 566 24.07 -5.05 -18.01
N PRO A 567 23.47 -3.86 -17.86
CA PRO A 567 23.67 -3.02 -16.69
C PRO A 567 23.02 -3.63 -15.43
N PHE A 568 23.41 -3.14 -14.25
CA PHE A 568 22.79 -3.52 -12.97
C PHE A 568 21.78 -2.44 -12.53
N ASP A 569 20.72 -2.23 -13.29
CA ASP A 569 19.71 -1.23 -12.92
C ASP A 569 18.62 -1.78 -11.99
N MET A 570 18.16 -0.94 -11.05
CA MET A 570 16.82 -1.08 -10.45
C MET A 570 15.73 -0.77 -11.49
N ALA A 571 14.56 -1.37 -11.33
CA ALA A 571 13.46 -1.20 -12.27
C ALA A 571 12.99 0.26 -12.48
N ARG A 572 12.88 1.04 -11.40
CA ARG A 572 12.26 2.38 -11.39
C ARG A 572 12.98 3.42 -12.25
N ASP A 573 12.27 4.02 -13.21
CA ASP A 573 12.67 5.28 -13.84
C ASP A 573 12.88 6.39 -12.80
N ILE A 574 14.08 6.95 -12.74
CA ILE A 574 14.46 7.98 -11.75
C ILE A 574 14.08 9.41 -12.17
N ASN A 575 13.54 9.63 -13.37
CA ASN A 575 13.27 10.96 -13.92
C ASN A 575 11.77 11.19 -14.24
N THR A 576 10.95 11.33 -13.20
CA THR A 576 9.50 11.60 -13.27
C THR A 576 9.11 12.97 -13.88
N SER A 577 10.07 13.72 -14.45
CA SER A 577 9.85 15.08 -14.98
C SER A 577 10.12 15.25 -16.48
N ASP A 578 10.59 14.20 -17.16
CA ASP A 578 10.89 14.18 -18.59
C ASP A 578 10.21 12.97 -19.27
N LEU A 579 10.04 13.04 -20.59
CA LEU A 579 9.57 11.91 -21.41
C LEU A 579 10.69 10.89 -21.69
N THR A 580 11.94 11.20 -21.36
CA THR A 580 13.05 10.24 -21.39
C THR A 580 13.01 9.34 -20.17
N LEU A 581 12.75 8.05 -20.37
CA LEU A 581 12.97 7.01 -19.35
C LEU A 581 14.46 7.01 -18.97
N THR A 582 14.77 7.20 -17.70
CA THR A 582 16.15 7.22 -17.18
C THR A 582 16.39 5.98 -16.31
N PRO A 583 17.24 5.04 -16.75
CA PRO A 583 17.67 3.88 -15.97
C PRO A 583 18.15 4.18 -14.56
N GLY A 584 18.01 3.18 -13.68
CA GLY A 584 18.21 3.29 -12.24
C GLY A 584 19.42 2.53 -11.71
N ASP A 585 20.63 2.93 -12.11
CA ASP A 585 21.98 2.47 -11.67
C ASP A 585 22.06 1.76 -10.29
N SER A 586 21.45 2.32 -9.24
CA SER A 586 21.61 1.84 -7.87
C SER A 586 20.29 1.41 -7.22
N ILE A 587 20.26 0.18 -6.67
CA ILE A 587 19.15 -0.30 -5.81
C ILE A 587 19.17 0.41 -4.45
N THR A 588 18.02 0.54 -3.78
CA THR A 588 17.91 1.20 -2.47
C THR A 588 17.18 0.39 -1.41
N VAL A 589 17.60 0.55 -0.16
CA VAL A 589 17.02 -0.14 1.01
C VAL A 589 17.04 0.78 2.24
N ASP A 590 15.97 0.74 3.02
CA ASP A 590 15.83 1.41 4.32
C ASP A 590 16.18 0.40 5.43
N VAL A 591 17.00 0.80 6.41
CA VAL A 591 17.57 -0.11 7.42
C VAL A 591 17.52 0.49 8.83
N THR A 592 16.56 0.04 9.62
CA THR A 592 16.28 0.55 10.98
C THR A 592 16.71 -0.44 12.07
N SER A 593 17.22 0.07 13.20
CA SER A 593 17.53 -0.75 14.37
C SER A 593 16.46 -0.60 15.45
N ASN A 594 15.55 -1.58 15.54
CA ASN A 594 14.45 -1.57 16.53
C ASN A 594 14.84 -2.16 17.89
N ILE A 595 15.91 -2.97 17.91
CA ILE A 595 16.44 -3.60 19.12
C ILE A 595 16.99 -2.49 20.06
N PRO A 596 16.57 -2.45 21.35
CA PRO A 596 17.04 -1.44 22.30
C PRO A 596 18.57 -1.37 22.43
N ALA A 597 19.10 -0.14 22.49
CA ALA A 597 20.50 0.18 22.79
C ALA A 597 21.59 -0.40 21.87
N VAL A 598 21.23 -0.97 20.70
CA VAL A 598 22.18 -1.33 19.63
C VAL A 598 22.06 -0.37 18.44
N THR A 599 23.04 -0.39 17.55
CA THR A 599 23.06 0.40 16.31
C THR A 599 23.39 -0.49 15.12
N VAL A 600 22.93 -0.15 13.91
CA VAL A 600 23.44 -0.77 12.68
C VAL A 600 24.93 -0.42 12.53
N THR A 601 25.76 -1.38 12.14
CA THR A 601 27.22 -1.20 12.01
C THR A 601 27.80 -1.61 10.66
N ASP A 602 27.13 -2.48 9.92
CA ASP A 602 27.54 -2.93 8.58
C ASP A 602 26.30 -3.31 7.76
N ILE A 603 26.26 -2.90 6.50
CA ILE A 603 25.18 -3.18 5.54
C ILE A 603 25.83 -3.57 4.21
N ARG A 604 25.45 -4.72 3.65
CA ARG A 604 26.08 -5.29 2.45
C ARG A 604 25.05 -5.88 1.49
N MET A 605 25.35 -5.84 0.20
CA MET A 605 24.83 -6.80 -0.78
C MET A 605 25.83 -7.95 -0.89
N ILE A 606 25.37 -9.17 -0.64
CA ILE A 606 26.14 -10.40 -0.86
C ILE A 606 25.66 -10.99 -2.19
N TRP A 607 26.59 -11.28 -3.11
CA TRP A 607 26.23 -11.66 -4.48
C TRP A 607 27.00 -12.89 -4.99
N ALA A 608 26.34 -13.61 -5.90
CA ALA A 608 26.87 -14.73 -6.66
C ALA A 608 26.40 -14.62 -8.11
N LEU A 609 27.32 -14.67 -9.08
CA LEU A 609 27.07 -14.53 -10.51
C LEU A 609 27.50 -15.80 -11.22
N ASP A 610 26.56 -16.56 -11.80
CA ASP A 610 26.90 -17.66 -12.70
C ASP A 610 27.27 -17.08 -14.07
N THR A 611 28.55 -17.19 -14.45
CA THR A 611 29.07 -16.54 -15.66
C THR A 611 28.94 -17.45 -16.88
N ASN A 612 28.34 -16.94 -17.95
CA ASN A 612 28.24 -17.61 -19.23
C ASN A 612 29.63 -17.80 -19.86
N PRO A 613 30.06 -19.05 -20.17
CA PRO A 613 31.36 -19.35 -20.78
C PRO A 613 31.51 -18.84 -22.22
N LEU A 614 30.44 -18.35 -22.86
CA LEU A 614 30.50 -17.73 -24.18
C LEU A 614 31.18 -16.34 -24.16
N PHE A 615 31.19 -15.66 -23.02
CA PHE A 615 31.76 -14.32 -22.83
C PHE A 615 33.06 -14.44 -22.03
N GLU A 616 34.18 -14.37 -22.72
CA GLU A 616 35.49 -14.81 -22.23
C GLU A 616 36.15 -13.89 -21.17
N ASP A 617 37.07 -14.46 -20.38
CA ASP A 617 37.92 -13.74 -19.40
C ASP A 617 38.63 -12.48 -19.94
N ALA A 618 38.76 -12.35 -21.27
CA ALA A 618 39.41 -11.24 -21.94
C ALA A 618 38.50 -10.01 -22.17
N ILE A 619 37.21 -10.12 -21.85
CA ILE A 619 36.21 -9.04 -21.84
C ILE A 619 35.53 -8.88 -20.47
N ARG A 620 35.97 -9.63 -19.44
CA ARG A 620 35.38 -9.57 -18.10
C ARG A 620 36.30 -8.94 -17.06
N SER A 621 35.76 -8.01 -16.29
CA SER A 621 36.42 -7.31 -15.18
C SER A 621 35.73 -7.65 -13.85
N ALA A 622 36.51 -8.09 -12.86
CA ALA A 622 35.99 -8.31 -11.51
C ALA A 622 35.78 -6.97 -10.77
N PRO A 623 34.69 -6.80 -9.99
CA PRO A 623 34.48 -5.62 -9.15
C PRO A 623 35.69 -5.38 -8.23
N SER A 624 36.15 -4.13 -8.18
CA SER A 624 37.43 -3.74 -7.55
C SER A 624 37.44 -2.31 -6.99
N ARG A 625 36.26 -1.72 -6.78
CA ARG A 625 36.03 -0.44 -6.11
C ARG A 625 36.26 -0.62 -4.61
N ALA A 626 36.45 0.47 -3.87
CA ALA A 626 36.72 0.40 -2.42
C ALA A 626 35.58 -0.23 -1.59
N LYS A 627 34.35 -0.25 -2.12
CA LYS A 627 33.19 -0.92 -1.52
C LYS A 627 33.05 -2.41 -1.89
N ASP A 628 33.76 -2.87 -2.92
CA ASP A 628 33.72 -4.27 -3.35
C ASP A 628 34.68 -5.10 -2.47
N GLN A 629 34.14 -6.06 -1.72
CA GLN A 629 34.86 -6.89 -0.75
C GLN A 629 34.66 -8.39 -1.03
N SER A 630 35.56 -9.22 -0.48
CA SER A 630 35.54 -10.69 -0.60
C SER A 630 35.41 -11.25 -2.03
N VAL A 631 35.73 -10.46 -3.06
CA VAL A 631 35.51 -10.82 -4.46
C VAL A 631 36.37 -12.02 -4.86
N VAL A 632 35.71 -13.11 -5.28
CA VAL A 632 36.29 -14.32 -5.83
C VAL A 632 35.77 -14.50 -7.25
N ALA A 633 36.56 -14.03 -8.21
CA ALA A 633 36.35 -14.27 -9.63
C ALA A 633 37.08 -15.55 -10.10
N GLY A 634 36.46 -16.26 -11.03
CA GLY A 634 37.03 -17.44 -11.70
C GLY A 634 37.22 -17.21 -13.20
N VAL A 635 37.31 -18.30 -13.97
CA VAL A 635 37.18 -18.24 -15.44
C VAL A 635 35.70 -18.16 -15.83
N ALA A 636 35.38 -17.65 -17.01
CA ALA A 636 34.02 -17.70 -17.55
C ALA A 636 33.49 -19.15 -17.61
N GLY A 637 32.22 -19.36 -17.25
CA GLY A 637 31.68 -20.70 -16.98
C GLY A 637 31.87 -21.16 -15.53
N THR A 638 32.09 -20.23 -14.60
CA THR A 638 32.11 -20.52 -13.15
C THR A 638 31.36 -19.46 -12.35
N VAL A 639 30.84 -19.84 -11.19
CA VAL A 639 30.20 -18.91 -10.26
C VAL A 639 31.27 -17.99 -9.65
N TRP A 640 31.15 -16.69 -9.93
CA TRP A 640 31.87 -15.63 -9.23
C TRP A 640 31.07 -15.22 -7.99
N THR A 641 31.73 -14.78 -6.92
CA THR A 641 31.04 -14.29 -5.70
C THR A 641 31.71 -13.06 -5.14
N GLY A 642 30.97 -12.25 -4.38
CA GLY A 642 31.55 -11.14 -3.63
C GLY A 642 30.55 -10.44 -2.73
N GLU A 643 30.99 -9.31 -2.20
CA GLU A 643 30.23 -8.45 -1.30
C GLU A 643 30.36 -7.00 -1.78
N VAL A 644 29.32 -6.19 -1.64
CA VAL A 644 29.35 -4.74 -1.84
C VAL A 644 28.88 -4.09 -0.56
N VAL A 645 29.74 -3.30 0.09
CA VAL A 645 29.36 -2.48 1.25
C VAL A 645 28.46 -1.34 0.78
N ALA A 646 27.34 -1.13 1.47
CA ALA A 646 26.40 -0.07 1.17
C ALA A 646 26.97 1.33 1.49
N ASP A 647 26.40 2.35 0.88
CA ASP A 647 26.73 3.76 1.14
C ASP A 647 25.43 4.55 1.36
N SER A 648 25.51 5.71 2.03
CA SER A 648 24.32 6.50 2.41
C SER A 648 23.66 7.14 1.19
N ALA A 649 22.35 6.98 1.06
CA ALA A 649 21.60 7.62 -0.01
C ALA A 649 21.50 9.14 0.23
N THR A 650 21.51 9.92 -0.84
CA THR A 650 21.36 11.39 -0.78
C THR A 650 20.25 11.89 -1.70
N THR A 651 19.60 12.97 -1.31
CA THR A 651 18.78 13.78 -2.22
C THR A 651 19.63 14.37 -3.35
N SER A 652 18.99 14.87 -4.41
CA SER A 652 19.67 15.58 -5.52
C SER A 652 20.43 16.85 -5.08
N GLY A 653 20.17 17.36 -3.86
CA GLY A 653 20.94 18.43 -3.23
C GLY A 653 22.17 17.97 -2.43
N GLY A 654 22.45 16.66 -2.37
CA GLY A 654 23.55 16.07 -1.59
C GLY A 654 23.29 15.95 -0.09
N VAL A 655 22.03 16.10 0.34
CA VAL A 655 21.62 15.89 1.74
C VAL A 655 21.38 14.40 1.97
N ILE A 656 22.03 13.80 2.97
CA ILE A 656 21.83 12.40 3.36
C ILE A 656 20.37 12.17 3.75
N ILE A 657 19.76 11.13 3.21
CA ILE A 657 18.48 10.59 3.67
C ILE A 657 18.81 9.63 4.82
N GLN A 658 18.28 9.91 6.02
CA GLN A 658 18.57 9.08 7.19
C GLN A 658 18.06 7.66 6.96
N ASP A 659 18.82 6.67 7.44
CA ASP A 659 18.53 5.23 7.42
C ASP A 659 18.27 4.60 6.03
N ARG A 660 18.36 5.37 4.94
CA ARG A 660 18.34 4.90 3.54
C ARG A 660 19.74 4.72 2.97
N TYR A 661 19.96 3.57 2.34
CA TYR A 661 21.24 3.17 1.76
C TYR A 661 21.06 2.76 0.29
N TYR A 662 22.15 2.88 -0.49
CA TYR A 662 22.20 2.45 -1.88
C TYR A 662 23.33 1.44 -2.13
N LEU A 663 23.10 0.54 -3.09
CA LEU A 663 24.03 -0.52 -3.48
C LEU A 663 24.00 -0.68 -5.01
N ASP A 664 25.15 -0.95 -5.64
CA ASP A 664 25.27 -1.14 -7.09
C ASP A 664 26.36 -2.17 -7.45
N LEU A 665 26.30 -2.73 -8.66
CA LEU A 665 27.34 -3.54 -9.29
C LEU A 665 27.72 -2.93 -10.66
N PRO A 666 28.95 -3.14 -11.17
CA PRO A 666 29.39 -2.45 -12.38
C PRO A 666 28.56 -2.79 -13.64
N ASP A 667 28.15 -1.78 -14.40
CA ASP A 667 27.35 -1.93 -15.62
C ASP A 667 28.10 -2.44 -16.86
N ALA A 668 29.43 -2.45 -16.81
CA ALA A 668 30.30 -2.74 -17.94
C ALA A 668 31.39 -3.74 -17.56
N ASP A 669 31.81 -4.56 -18.52
CA ASP A 669 32.75 -5.69 -18.37
C ASP A 669 32.29 -6.76 -17.33
N PHE A 670 31.08 -6.70 -16.78
CA PHE A 670 30.68 -7.54 -15.63
C PHE A 670 29.62 -8.59 -15.99
N MET A 671 28.41 -8.18 -16.35
CA MET A 671 27.30 -9.07 -16.72
C MET A 671 27.05 -9.06 -18.24
N TYR A 672 26.81 -10.25 -18.79
CA TYR A 672 26.59 -10.50 -20.22
C TYR A 672 25.41 -11.47 -20.46
N PRO A 673 24.78 -11.47 -21.65
CA PRO A 673 23.65 -12.35 -21.97
C PRO A 673 23.89 -13.83 -21.62
N GLY A 674 22.98 -14.45 -20.88
CA GLY A 674 23.10 -15.79 -20.31
C GLY A 674 23.76 -15.86 -18.92
N ASP A 675 24.24 -14.74 -18.37
CA ASP A 675 24.62 -14.65 -16.97
C ASP A 675 23.39 -14.58 -16.05
N VAL A 676 23.52 -15.09 -14.83
CA VAL A 676 22.51 -14.93 -13.78
C VAL A 676 23.15 -14.54 -12.46
N LEU A 677 22.65 -13.44 -11.90
CA LEU A 677 23.03 -12.94 -10.58
C LEU A 677 21.99 -13.37 -9.54
N HIS A 678 22.43 -14.00 -8.46
CA HIS A 678 21.72 -14.07 -7.18
C HIS A 678 22.35 -13.06 -6.23
N TYR A 679 21.52 -12.23 -5.58
CA TYR A 679 21.97 -11.30 -4.54
C TYR A 679 21.05 -11.35 -3.32
N TYR A 680 21.55 -10.96 -2.14
CA TYR A 680 20.72 -10.59 -0.99
C TYR A 680 21.36 -9.42 -0.24
N MET A 681 20.53 -8.66 0.47
CA MET A 681 20.99 -7.61 1.37
C MET A 681 21.12 -8.19 2.79
N GLN A 682 22.13 -7.73 3.54
CA GLN A 682 22.45 -8.16 4.89
C GLN A 682 22.76 -6.94 5.75
N ALA A 683 22.14 -6.84 6.93
CA ALA A 683 22.42 -5.81 7.92
C ALA A 683 22.90 -6.44 9.23
N THR A 684 23.87 -5.79 9.88
CA THR A 684 24.52 -6.26 11.11
C THR A 684 24.44 -5.20 12.21
N ASP A 685 24.03 -5.57 13.41
CA ASP A 685 24.00 -4.66 14.58
C ASP A 685 25.33 -4.64 15.36
N SER A 686 25.41 -3.79 16.39
CA SER A 686 26.61 -3.63 17.22
C SER A 686 26.93 -4.81 18.15
N ASP A 687 26.00 -5.74 18.37
CA ASP A 687 26.22 -7.00 19.09
C ASP A 687 26.65 -8.14 18.15
N GLY A 688 26.49 -7.94 16.83
CA GLY A 688 26.76 -8.94 15.79
C GLY A 688 25.55 -9.81 15.41
N ARG A 689 24.32 -9.36 15.71
CA ARG A 689 23.10 -9.98 15.13
C ARG A 689 23.00 -9.63 13.65
N VAL A 690 22.42 -10.53 12.86
CA VAL A 690 22.40 -10.43 11.39
C VAL A 690 21.01 -10.75 10.86
N SER A 691 20.46 -9.82 10.08
CA SER A 691 19.25 -10.02 9.29
C SER A 691 19.58 -10.08 7.79
N THR A 692 18.72 -10.73 7.01
CA THR A 692 18.86 -10.82 5.54
C THR A 692 17.55 -10.47 4.85
N LEU A 693 17.65 -9.88 3.67
CA LEU A 693 16.55 -9.52 2.78
C LEU A 693 16.89 -10.09 1.39
N PRO A 694 16.29 -11.23 0.97
CA PRO A 694 15.19 -11.96 1.61
C PRO A 694 15.60 -12.71 2.88
N ASN A 695 14.62 -13.02 3.74
CA ASN A 695 14.84 -13.75 4.99
C ASN A 695 15.15 -15.25 4.81
N ASP A 696 14.71 -15.85 3.70
CA ASP A 696 15.11 -17.20 3.26
C ASP A 696 16.12 -17.09 2.12
N ILE A 697 17.39 -17.34 2.44
CA ILE A 697 18.50 -17.40 1.47
C ILE A 697 18.76 -18.83 0.93
N SER A 698 17.84 -19.78 1.11
CA SER A 698 18.04 -21.16 0.67
C SER A 698 18.12 -21.27 -0.87
N GLY A 699 19.18 -21.92 -1.36
CA GLY A 699 19.49 -21.97 -2.78
C GLY A 699 20.33 -20.80 -3.31
N PHE A 700 20.70 -19.82 -2.47
CA PHE A 700 21.65 -18.77 -2.87
C PHE A 700 22.96 -19.39 -3.43
N GLY A 701 23.46 -18.83 -4.53
CA GLY A 701 24.65 -19.34 -5.23
C GLY A 701 24.50 -20.72 -5.89
N VAL A 702 23.29 -21.30 -5.96
CA VAL A 702 23.05 -22.61 -6.60
C VAL A 702 22.21 -22.44 -7.88
N PHE A 703 22.87 -22.59 -9.02
CA PHE A 703 22.31 -22.35 -10.37
C PHE A 703 22.03 -23.63 -11.17
N ALA A 704 21.98 -24.78 -10.49
CA ALA A 704 21.97 -26.10 -11.12
C ALA A 704 20.66 -26.39 -11.89
N ALA A 705 20.68 -26.18 -13.20
CA ALA A 705 19.68 -26.66 -14.17
C ALA A 705 18.21 -26.30 -13.82
N TRP A 706 17.96 -25.02 -13.55
CA TRP A 706 16.79 -24.24 -14.00
C TRP A 706 15.45 -24.98 -14.12
N GLY A 707 15.04 -25.67 -13.04
CA GLY A 707 13.77 -26.40 -13.03
C GLY A 707 13.69 -27.56 -12.02
N THR A 708 14.80 -27.97 -11.38
CA THR A 708 14.79 -29.08 -10.40
C THR A 708 15.50 -28.78 -9.08
N GLY A 709 14.88 -27.93 -8.24
CA GLY A 709 15.13 -27.89 -6.79
C GLY A 709 15.95 -26.72 -6.25
N THR A 710 16.19 -25.68 -7.06
CA THR A 710 16.77 -24.40 -6.63
C THR A 710 15.67 -23.44 -6.19
N ASN A 711 15.45 -23.31 -4.88
CA ASN A 711 14.34 -22.55 -4.30
C ASN A 711 14.63 -21.05 -4.08
N TYR A 712 15.67 -20.48 -4.71
CA TYR A 712 16.07 -19.10 -4.40
C TYR A 712 15.00 -18.07 -4.81
N ASN A 713 14.89 -16.99 -4.04
CA ASN A 713 13.84 -16.00 -4.23
C ASN A 713 14.07 -15.19 -5.51
N ARG A 714 13.19 -15.40 -6.51
CA ARG A 714 13.23 -14.77 -7.84
C ARG A 714 13.18 -13.24 -7.82
N ALA A 715 12.70 -12.62 -6.73
CA ALA A 715 12.75 -11.16 -6.55
C ALA A 715 14.18 -10.61 -6.47
N PHE A 716 15.16 -11.45 -6.09
CA PHE A 716 16.57 -11.12 -5.96
C PHE A 716 17.44 -11.96 -6.92
N THR A 717 16.85 -12.35 -8.05
CA THR A 717 17.52 -13.01 -9.19
C THR A 717 17.40 -12.11 -10.41
N VAL A 718 18.53 -11.64 -10.96
CA VAL A 718 18.61 -10.94 -12.25
C VAL A 718 19.06 -11.91 -13.34
N ARG A 719 18.32 -11.95 -14.45
CA ARG A 719 18.71 -12.63 -15.69
C ARG A 719 19.26 -11.60 -16.67
N SER A 720 20.46 -11.86 -17.19
CA SER A 720 20.98 -11.16 -18.36
C SER A 720 20.43 -11.83 -19.62
N LEU A 721 19.47 -11.21 -20.31
CA LEU A 721 18.71 -11.83 -21.39
C LEU A 721 19.27 -11.51 -22.79
N PRO A 722 19.09 -12.41 -23.78
CA PRO A 722 18.58 -13.78 -23.69
C PRO A 722 19.67 -14.77 -23.22
N SER A 723 19.28 -16.00 -22.87
CA SER A 723 20.21 -17.07 -22.48
C SER A 723 20.97 -17.65 -23.68
N VAL A 724 21.93 -16.90 -24.23
CA VAL A 724 22.73 -17.33 -25.40
C VAL A 724 23.79 -18.36 -25.00
N THR A 725 23.73 -19.55 -25.59
CA THR A 725 24.59 -20.70 -25.23
C THR A 725 25.75 -20.94 -26.20
N GLU A 726 25.70 -20.42 -27.43
CA GLU A 726 26.70 -20.66 -28.47
C GLU A 726 26.97 -19.42 -29.33
N ALA A 727 28.18 -19.32 -29.91
CA ALA A 727 28.60 -18.22 -30.80
C ALA A 727 27.80 -18.12 -32.13
N SER A 728 26.89 -19.06 -32.39
CA SER A 728 25.86 -19.01 -33.43
C SER A 728 24.66 -18.11 -33.08
N GLY A 729 24.53 -17.67 -31.81
CA GLY A 729 23.32 -17.03 -31.30
C GLY A 729 22.24 -18.04 -30.86
N THR A 730 22.64 -19.27 -30.50
CA THR A 730 21.71 -20.30 -30.02
C THR A 730 21.16 -19.89 -28.65
N GLN A 731 19.83 -19.75 -28.52
CA GLN A 731 19.13 -19.28 -27.31
C GLN A 731 17.74 -19.96 -27.21
N PRO A 732 17.04 -19.86 -26.07
CA PRO A 732 15.62 -20.19 -25.96
C PRO A 732 14.76 -19.49 -27.02
N GLU A 733 13.76 -20.21 -27.54
CA GLU A 733 12.83 -19.69 -28.57
C GLU A 733 11.53 -19.13 -27.96
N ILE A 734 11.30 -19.36 -26.65
CA ILE A 734 10.14 -18.87 -25.89
C ILE A 734 10.60 -17.77 -24.92
N LEU A 735 9.87 -16.66 -24.86
CA LEU A 735 9.95 -15.68 -23.78
C LEU A 735 8.64 -15.71 -22.97
N VAL A 736 8.76 -15.78 -21.65
CA VAL A 736 7.64 -15.66 -20.71
C VAL A 736 7.71 -14.29 -20.02
N TRP A 737 6.78 -13.42 -20.36
CA TRP A 737 6.64 -12.10 -19.76
C TRP A 737 5.61 -12.14 -18.62
N ASN A 738 6.11 -12.06 -17.40
CA ASN A 738 5.34 -11.95 -16.16
C ASN A 738 5.03 -10.48 -15.86
N ASP A 739 4.11 -9.90 -16.62
CA ASP A 739 3.68 -8.50 -16.48
C ASP A 739 2.79 -8.26 -15.25
N PHE A 740 2.38 -9.32 -14.55
CA PHE A 740 1.70 -9.24 -13.25
C PHE A 740 2.66 -8.98 -12.07
N GLY A 741 3.96 -8.84 -12.32
CA GLY A 741 4.96 -8.26 -11.40
C GLY A 741 4.99 -8.84 -9.99
N ARG A 742 5.09 -10.16 -9.89
CA ARG A 742 5.22 -10.94 -8.64
C ARG A 742 4.01 -10.91 -7.70
N ARG A 743 2.87 -10.33 -8.13
CA ARG A 743 1.61 -10.23 -7.39
C ARG A 743 0.86 -11.57 -7.18
N GLY A 744 1.58 -12.69 -7.20
CA GLY A 744 1.07 -14.06 -7.20
C GLY A 744 1.16 -14.74 -8.57
N GLY A 745 0.82 -16.02 -8.63
CA GLY A 745 0.71 -16.77 -9.90
C GLY A 745 2.02 -17.17 -10.59
N GLU A 746 3.19 -16.78 -10.08
CA GLU A 746 4.48 -17.09 -10.72
C GLU A 746 4.82 -18.60 -10.63
N ALA A 747 4.65 -19.19 -9.45
CA ALA A 747 4.81 -20.63 -9.23
C ALA A 747 3.84 -21.47 -10.08
N GLU A 748 2.63 -20.95 -10.32
CA GLU A 748 1.57 -21.56 -11.10
C GLU A 748 1.91 -21.78 -12.59
N TRP A 749 2.66 -20.86 -13.21
CA TRP A 749 3.08 -20.99 -14.61
C TRP A 749 4.45 -21.66 -14.74
N LEU A 750 5.39 -21.40 -13.83
CA LEU A 750 6.68 -22.12 -13.75
C LEU A 750 6.46 -23.63 -13.63
N THR A 751 5.55 -24.04 -12.73
CA THR A 751 5.19 -25.46 -12.54
C THR A 751 4.59 -26.08 -13.81
N ALA A 752 3.87 -25.31 -14.64
CA ALA A 752 3.32 -25.81 -15.90
C ALA A 752 4.42 -26.11 -16.92
N PHE A 753 5.33 -25.16 -17.20
CA PHE A 753 6.45 -25.39 -18.12
C PHE A 753 7.36 -26.53 -17.65
N HIS A 754 7.68 -26.59 -16.35
CA HIS A 754 8.49 -27.68 -15.79
C HIS A 754 7.81 -29.05 -15.92
N GLN A 755 6.49 -29.15 -15.74
CA GLN A 755 5.74 -30.41 -15.94
C GLN A 755 5.70 -30.87 -17.40
N LEU A 756 5.80 -29.95 -18.37
CA LEU A 756 5.91 -30.26 -19.79
C LEU A 756 7.34 -30.59 -20.23
N GLY A 757 8.33 -30.48 -19.34
CA GLY A 757 9.74 -30.73 -19.64
C GLY A 757 10.47 -29.53 -20.29
N TYR A 758 9.98 -28.31 -20.07
CA TYR A 758 10.60 -27.06 -20.49
C TYR A 758 11.24 -26.37 -19.26
N PRO A 759 12.52 -26.65 -18.92
CA PRO A 759 13.27 -25.83 -17.97
C PRO A 759 13.56 -24.41 -18.50
N GLU A 760 13.64 -23.46 -17.57
CA GLU A 760 14.04 -22.06 -17.77
C GLU A 760 15.50 -21.99 -18.26
N GLY A 761 15.91 -20.89 -18.91
CA GLY A 761 17.26 -20.69 -19.48
C GLY A 761 17.66 -21.69 -20.58
N THR A 762 16.80 -22.67 -20.88
CA THR A 762 17.07 -23.81 -21.79
C THR A 762 16.04 -23.88 -22.91
N TYR A 763 14.75 -23.78 -22.58
CA TYR A 763 13.66 -23.78 -23.56
C TYR A 763 12.81 -22.50 -23.53
N PHE A 764 12.71 -21.86 -22.36
CA PHE A 764 12.15 -20.51 -22.23
C PHE A 764 13.05 -19.63 -21.37
N ASP A 765 13.12 -18.34 -21.70
CA ASP A 765 13.59 -17.28 -20.81
C ASP A 765 12.39 -16.55 -20.20
N SER A 766 12.56 -15.86 -19.06
CA SER A 766 11.50 -15.03 -18.47
C SER A 766 11.95 -13.61 -18.16
N TYR A 767 11.02 -12.67 -18.32
CA TYR A 767 11.15 -11.26 -17.94
C TYR A 767 9.99 -10.88 -17.01
N THR A 768 10.25 -10.08 -15.97
CA THR A 768 9.22 -9.66 -14.99
C THR A 768 9.21 -8.14 -14.82
N THR A 769 8.14 -7.48 -15.28
CA THR A 769 7.88 -6.07 -14.96
C THR A 769 7.72 -5.94 -13.44
N GLN A 770 8.46 -5.03 -12.79
CA GLN A 770 8.48 -4.93 -11.33
C GLN A 770 7.50 -3.85 -10.90
N GLY A 771 6.39 -4.23 -10.25
CA GLY A 771 5.42 -3.27 -9.74
C GLY A 771 4.58 -2.58 -10.84
N PRO A 772 3.95 -3.31 -11.78
CA PRO A 772 3.17 -2.74 -12.90
C PRO A 772 2.07 -1.77 -12.46
N SER A 773 1.50 -1.99 -11.27
CA SER A 773 0.54 -1.12 -10.58
C SER A 773 0.99 0.35 -10.41
N SER A 774 2.29 0.62 -10.55
CA SER A 774 2.92 1.93 -10.32
C SER A 774 2.96 2.89 -11.50
N SER A 775 2.82 2.39 -12.73
CA SER A 775 3.25 3.05 -13.96
C SER A 775 4.74 3.44 -14.05
N VAL A 776 5.61 3.28 -13.02
CA VAL A 776 7.02 3.73 -13.08
C VAL A 776 7.84 2.77 -13.94
N SER A 777 7.94 3.11 -15.23
CA SER A 777 8.14 2.13 -16.29
C SER A 777 9.43 1.30 -16.22
N ASN A 778 9.24 -0.02 -16.17
CA ASN A 778 10.23 -1.03 -16.53
C ASN A 778 9.64 -2.12 -17.45
N GLY A 779 8.65 -1.77 -18.29
CA GLY A 779 8.07 -2.69 -19.28
C GLY A 779 9.12 -3.24 -20.25
N LEU A 780 8.82 -4.33 -20.96
CA LEU A 780 9.77 -4.93 -21.90
C LEU A 780 10.18 -3.96 -23.03
N GLY A 781 9.35 -2.95 -23.33
CA GLY A 781 9.62 -1.83 -24.23
C GLY A 781 10.40 -0.65 -23.63
N SER A 782 10.95 -0.76 -22.41
CA SER A 782 11.85 0.24 -21.83
C SER A 782 13.16 0.35 -22.60
N SER A 783 13.70 1.57 -22.72
CA SER A 783 15.01 1.80 -23.35
C SER A 783 16.17 1.73 -22.34
N GLY A 784 17.41 1.83 -22.82
CA GLY A 784 18.61 1.97 -21.97
C GLY A 784 19.28 0.67 -21.50
N GLY A 785 18.57 -0.47 -21.50
CA GLY A 785 19.09 -1.77 -21.02
C GLY A 785 18.09 -2.53 -20.14
N HIS A 786 17.17 -1.80 -19.49
CA HIS A 786 16.04 -2.37 -18.75
C HIS A 786 15.19 -3.29 -19.64
N GLY A 787 14.83 -2.80 -20.84
CA GLY A 787 14.00 -3.52 -21.81
C GLY A 787 14.74 -3.84 -23.11
N ALA A 788 14.01 -4.44 -24.05
CA ALA A 788 14.53 -4.98 -25.30
C ALA A 788 14.16 -4.12 -26.51
N ALA A 789 15.08 -4.02 -27.47
CA ALA A 789 14.75 -3.70 -28.86
C ALA A 789 14.21 -4.95 -29.58
N ALA A 790 13.40 -4.75 -30.63
CA ALA A 790 12.90 -5.86 -31.45
C ALA A 790 14.04 -6.73 -32.06
N GLY A 791 15.21 -6.12 -32.31
CA GLY A 791 16.42 -6.83 -32.75
C GLY A 791 17.01 -7.79 -31.70
N GLN A 792 16.66 -7.65 -30.42
CA GLN A 792 17.05 -8.56 -29.34
C GLN A 792 16.00 -9.65 -29.14
N LEU A 793 14.72 -9.32 -29.26
CA LEU A 793 13.64 -10.31 -29.27
C LEU A 793 13.63 -11.22 -30.52
N ALA A 794 14.49 -10.97 -31.50
CA ALA A 794 14.49 -11.64 -32.80
C ALA A 794 14.72 -13.17 -32.73
N GLY A 795 15.42 -13.66 -31.70
CA GLY A 795 15.62 -15.09 -31.45
C GLY A 795 14.38 -15.80 -30.90
N TYR A 796 13.58 -15.10 -30.10
CA TYR A 796 12.29 -15.62 -29.63
C TYR A 796 11.29 -15.69 -30.79
N LYS A 797 10.56 -16.81 -30.88
CA LYS A 797 9.47 -17.06 -31.84
C LYS A 797 8.10 -17.12 -31.16
N TYR A 798 8.11 -17.26 -29.84
CA TYR A 798 6.95 -17.51 -29.01
C TYR A 798 6.99 -16.57 -27.79
N ILE A 799 5.92 -15.83 -27.53
CA ILE A 799 5.79 -14.99 -26.33
C ILE A 799 4.56 -15.43 -25.53
N PHE A 800 4.74 -15.73 -24.25
CA PHE A 800 3.66 -15.90 -23.28
C PHE A 800 3.59 -14.66 -22.40
N TYR A 801 2.47 -13.95 -22.40
CA TYR A 801 2.24 -12.73 -21.62
C TYR A 801 1.17 -12.96 -20.55
N PHE A 802 1.48 -12.59 -19.31
CA PHE A 802 0.60 -12.75 -18.15
C PHE A 802 0.44 -11.43 -17.38
N SER A 803 -0.76 -10.82 -17.41
CA SER A 803 -1.09 -9.61 -16.62
C SER A 803 -2.07 -9.86 -15.46
N GLY A 804 -2.46 -11.12 -15.23
CA GLY A 804 -3.27 -11.52 -14.07
C GLY A 804 -4.66 -10.88 -14.08
N ASN A 805 -4.92 -9.98 -13.14
CA ASN A 805 -6.12 -9.16 -13.06
C ASN A 805 -5.84 -7.64 -13.00
N LEU A 806 -4.72 -7.19 -13.58
CA LEU A 806 -4.51 -5.75 -13.85
C LEU A 806 -5.66 -5.20 -14.70
N THR A 807 -6.10 -3.99 -14.37
CA THR A 807 -7.08 -3.16 -15.11
C THR A 807 -6.35 -2.16 -16.01
N ASP A 808 -5.32 -1.52 -15.46
CA ASP A 808 -4.54 -0.43 -16.05
C ASP A 808 -3.05 -0.80 -16.07
N ASN A 809 -2.21 0.03 -16.70
CA ASN A 809 -0.75 -0.17 -16.79
C ASN A 809 -0.36 -1.56 -17.34
N LEU A 810 -0.97 -1.93 -18.47
CA LEU A 810 -0.63 -3.09 -19.28
C LEU A 810 0.47 -2.71 -20.30
N LEU A 811 0.47 -3.32 -21.49
CA LEU A 811 1.36 -2.91 -22.60
C LEU A 811 1.15 -1.43 -22.96
N SER A 812 2.16 -0.59 -22.71
CA SER A 812 2.09 0.85 -22.98
C SER A 812 2.50 1.22 -24.42
N ASN A 813 2.10 2.42 -24.85
CA ASN A 813 2.57 3.07 -26.07
C ASN A 813 3.84 3.93 -25.83
N GLY A 814 4.25 4.11 -24.56
CA GLY A 814 5.40 4.92 -24.15
C GLY A 814 5.22 6.43 -24.33
N ASP A 815 3.99 6.95 -24.26
CA ASP A 815 3.73 8.40 -24.38
C ASP A 815 3.96 9.21 -23.11
N GLY A 816 4.22 8.55 -21.97
CA GLY A 816 4.46 9.19 -20.68
C GLY A 816 3.20 9.49 -19.89
N TRP A 817 2.10 8.74 -20.08
CA TRP A 817 0.88 8.88 -19.29
C TRP A 817 1.17 8.87 -17.77
N GLY A 818 0.47 9.75 -17.04
CA GLY A 818 0.73 10.02 -15.62
C GLY A 818 2.10 10.62 -15.29
N GLY A 819 2.99 10.85 -16.28
CA GLY A 819 4.39 11.25 -16.08
C GLY A 819 5.37 10.07 -15.90
N ASN A 820 4.86 8.84 -15.84
CA ASN A 820 5.61 7.64 -15.43
C ASN A 820 5.68 6.56 -16.52
N ASP A 821 4.62 6.41 -17.32
CA ASP A 821 4.46 5.25 -18.23
C ASP A 821 5.16 5.46 -19.59
N LYS A 822 6.43 5.04 -19.68
CA LYS A 822 7.36 5.40 -20.78
C LYS A 822 7.92 4.22 -21.56
N SER A 823 7.45 2.99 -21.33
CA SER A 823 7.87 1.82 -22.11
C SER A 823 7.04 1.72 -23.38
N ASN A 824 7.68 1.57 -24.55
CA ASN A 824 6.94 1.41 -25.80
C ASN A 824 6.71 -0.07 -26.10
N ASP A 825 5.94 -0.71 -25.23
CA ASP A 825 5.67 -2.15 -25.24
C ASP A 825 4.86 -2.57 -26.47
N ILE A 826 3.83 -1.80 -26.82
CA ILE A 826 3.01 -2.02 -28.01
C ILE A 826 3.89 -1.93 -29.26
N GLY A 827 4.65 -0.85 -29.42
CA GLY A 827 5.51 -0.64 -30.59
C GLY A 827 6.67 -1.63 -30.66
N LEU A 828 7.17 -2.14 -29.53
CA LEU A 828 8.13 -3.25 -29.49
C LEU A 828 7.50 -4.54 -30.03
N LEU A 829 6.32 -4.92 -29.54
CA LEU A 829 5.66 -6.16 -29.96
C LEU A 829 5.17 -6.10 -31.41
N GLU A 830 4.70 -4.95 -31.90
CA GLU A 830 4.39 -4.74 -33.33
C GLU A 830 5.64 -4.94 -34.20
N GLN A 831 6.78 -4.34 -33.82
CA GLN A 831 8.05 -4.53 -34.52
C GLN A 831 8.50 -5.99 -34.49
N TRP A 832 8.35 -6.69 -33.36
CA TRP A 832 8.68 -8.11 -33.23
C TRP A 832 7.80 -8.99 -34.12
N HIS A 833 6.48 -8.77 -34.14
CA HIS A 833 5.55 -9.47 -35.04
C HIS A 833 5.84 -9.20 -36.52
N ALA A 834 6.41 -8.05 -36.87
CA ALA A 834 6.83 -7.72 -38.24
C ALA A 834 8.13 -8.43 -38.69
N LEU A 835 8.93 -8.98 -37.77
CA LEU A 835 10.18 -9.69 -38.12
C LEU A 835 9.90 -11.02 -38.84
N PRO A 836 10.77 -11.43 -39.78
CA PRO A 836 10.62 -12.68 -40.51
C PRO A 836 10.90 -13.90 -39.62
N GLY A 837 10.03 -14.91 -39.71
CA GLY A 837 10.11 -16.14 -38.92
C GLY A 837 8.74 -16.55 -38.41
N ALA A 838 8.70 -17.42 -37.39
CA ALA A 838 7.48 -17.61 -36.61
C ALA A 838 7.41 -16.55 -35.50
N ARG A 839 6.25 -15.93 -35.33
CA ARG A 839 5.95 -14.85 -34.37
C ARG A 839 4.58 -15.07 -33.74
N ASN A 840 4.51 -16.05 -32.84
CA ASN A 840 3.27 -16.40 -32.17
C ASN A 840 3.26 -15.87 -30.73
N SER A 841 2.13 -15.36 -30.26
CA SER A 841 1.99 -14.86 -28.90
C SER A 841 0.69 -15.33 -28.26
N VAL A 842 0.71 -15.46 -26.94
CA VAL A 842 -0.49 -15.73 -26.14
C VAL A 842 -0.56 -14.77 -24.96
N TYR A 843 -1.75 -14.21 -24.74
CA TYR A 843 -2.05 -13.21 -23.72
C TYR A 843 -3.10 -13.74 -22.76
N PHE A 844 -2.82 -13.68 -21.46
CA PHE A 844 -3.76 -14.02 -20.38
C PHE A 844 -3.88 -12.84 -19.39
N GLY A 845 -5.03 -12.20 -19.36
CA GLY A 845 -5.36 -11.15 -18.39
C GLY A 845 -6.87 -10.90 -18.34
N ASP A 846 -7.39 -10.56 -17.17
CA ASP A 846 -8.85 -10.35 -16.97
C ASP A 846 -9.42 -9.19 -17.80
N ASN A 847 -8.70 -8.06 -17.80
CA ASN A 847 -9.02 -6.81 -18.50
C ASN A 847 -8.05 -6.56 -19.69
N ILE A 848 -7.55 -7.63 -20.32
CA ILE A 848 -6.47 -7.53 -21.35
C ILE A 848 -6.89 -6.80 -22.64
N ALA A 849 -8.18 -6.79 -22.97
CA ALA A 849 -8.71 -6.06 -24.12
C ALA A 849 -9.27 -4.69 -23.71
N SER A 850 -9.86 -4.54 -22.52
CA SER A 850 -10.33 -3.25 -22.00
C SER A 850 -9.19 -2.31 -21.62
N GLY A 851 -8.29 -2.73 -20.73
CA GLY A 851 -7.16 -1.90 -20.28
C GLY A 851 -6.25 -1.41 -21.41
N LEU A 852 -6.08 -2.20 -22.47
CA LEU A 852 -5.37 -1.77 -23.68
C LEU A 852 -6.21 -0.79 -24.53
N ALA A 853 -7.53 -0.95 -24.60
CA ALA A 853 -8.40 -0.06 -25.36
C ALA A 853 -8.60 1.30 -24.67
N ASP A 854 -8.63 1.33 -23.34
CA ASP A 854 -8.79 2.56 -22.56
C ASP A 854 -7.45 3.31 -22.37
N GLY A 855 -6.32 2.59 -22.32
CA GLY A 855 -4.99 3.18 -22.14
C GLY A 855 -4.49 4.04 -23.31
N SER A 856 -4.65 3.62 -24.57
CA SER A 856 -4.18 4.41 -25.72
C SER A 856 -4.87 4.10 -27.06
N ALA A 857 -4.77 5.02 -28.01
CA ALA A 857 -5.27 4.82 -29.38
C ALA A 857 -4.50 3.71 -30.12
N GLU A 858 -3.20 3.60 -29.83
CA GLU A 858 -2.32 2.50 -30.25
C GLU A 858 -2.78 1.17 -29.65
N GLY A 859 -3.20 1.15 -28.37
CA GLY A 859 -3.76 -0.02 -27.71
C GLY A 859 -5.09 -0.50 -28.32
N VAL A 860 -6.01 0.42 -28.65
CA VAL A 860 -7.21 0.10 -29.47
C VAL A 860 -6.83 -0.53 -30.81
N ALA A 861 -5.79 0.01 -31.47
CA ALA A 861 -5.28 -0.56 -32.72
C ALA A 861 -4.64 -1.94 -32.50
N TYR A 862 -3.99 -2.18 -31.37
CA TYR A 862 -3.37 -3.46 -31.04
C TYR A 862 -4.41 -4.56 -30.73
N VAL A 863 -5.45 -4.24 -29.94
CA VAL A 863 -6.58 -5.15 -29.65
C VAL A 863 -7.28 -5.56 -30.95
N SER A 864 -7.52 -4.62 -31.85
CA SER A 864 -8.24 -4.89 -33.11
C SER A 864 -7.38 -5.55 -34.20
N ASN A 865 -6.12 -5.16 -34.40
CA ASN A 865 -5.27 -5.69 -35.48
C ASN A 865 -4.41 -6.88 -35.05
N THR A 866 -3.84 -6.86 -33.85
CA THR A 866 -2.93 -7.90 -33.35
C THR A 866 -3.68 -9.00 -32.62
N LEU A 867 -4.50 -8.65 -31.61
CA LEU A 867 -5.29 -9.64 -30.86
C LEU A 867 -6.49 -10.17 -31.65
N GLY A 868 -6.95 -9.42 -32.65
CA GLY A 868 -8.10 -9.76 -33.49
C GLY A 868 -9.44 -9.73 -32.73
N VAL A 869 -9.54 -8.88 -31.70
CA VAL A 869 -10.65 -8.84 -30.75
C VAL A 869 -11.60 -7.68 -31.02
N ASP A 870 -12.89 -8.00 -30.99
CA ASP A 870 -14.04 -7.11 -30.88
C ASP A 870 -14.43 -7.06 -29.39
N LEU A 871 -14.14 -5.93 -28.71
CA LEU A 871 -14.44 -5.71 -27.29
C LEU A 871 -15.87 -5.14 -27.15
N LEU A 872 -16.71 -5.81 -26.37
CA LEU A 872 -18.09 -5.36 -26.10
C LEU A 872 -18.33 -4.84 -24.66
N GLY A 873 -17.31 -4.88 -23.78
CA GLY A 873 -17.37 -4.44 -22.39
C GLY A 873 -16.43 -5.26 -21.49
N GLU A 874 -16.30 -4.85 -20.22
CA GLU A 874 -15.33 -5.43 -19.26
C GLU A 874 -15.85 -6.64 -18.44
N ASP A 875 -17.17 -6.89 -18.43
CA ASP A 875 -17.78 -7.91 -17.56
C ASP A 875 -18.66 -8.90 -18.35
N ALA A 876 -18.17 -10.14 -18.47
CA ALA A 876 -18.89 -11.23 -19.11
C ALA A 876 -19.96 -11.89 -18.23
N ARG A 877 -19.95 -11.70 -16.90
CA ARG A 877 -20.77 -12.45 -15.92
C ARG A 877 -22.25 -12.38 -16.25
N SER A 878 -22.74 -11.18 -16.54
CA SER A 878 -24.16 -10.95 -16.90
C SER A 878 -24.59 -11.73 -18.17
N LEU A 879 -23.64 -12.02 -19.06
CA LEU A 879 -23.83 -12.72 -20.33
C LEU A 879 -23.58 -14.24 -20.22
N ILE A 880 -22.76 -14.67 -19.24
CA ILE A 880 -22.52 -16.09 -18.93
C ILE A 880 -23.45 -16.65 -17.83
N GLY A 881 -24.52 -15.94 -17.48
CA GLY A 881 -25.52 -16.39 -16.51
C GLY A 881 -25.10 -16.27 -15.04
N ASN A 882 -24.33 -15.23 -14.71
CA ASN A 882 -23.80 -14.90 -13.38
C ASN A 882 -22.91 -16.00 -12.76
N GLN A 883 -22.23 -16.79 -13.60
CA GLN A 883 -21.27 -17.79 -13.16
C GLN A 883 -19.95 -17.13 -12.73
N THR A 884 -19.56 -17.27 -11.46
CA THR A 884 -18.23 -16.84 -10.95
C THR A 884 -17.10 -17.84 -11.22
N ALA A 885 -17.44 -19.03 -11.72
CA ALA A 885 -16.49 -20.08 -12.07
C ALA A 885 -17.02 -20.89 -13.28
N PRO A 886 -17.24 -20.26 -14.45
CA PRO A 886 -17.72 -20.96 -15.63
C PRO A 886 -16.77 -22.07 -16.05
N VAL A 887 -17.35 -23.16 -16.57
CA VAL A 887 -16.59 -24.14 -17.35
C VAL A 887 -16.30 -23.52 -18.72
N VAL A 888 -15.07 -23.68 -19.18
CA VAL A 888 -14.59 -23.32 -20.51
C VAL A 888 -14.29 -24.60 -21.27
N ALA A 889 -14.70 -24.65 -22.53
CA ALA A 889 -14.51 -25.80 -23.42
C ALA A 889 -13.97 -25.36 -24.79
N PRO A 890 -13.17 -26.18 -25.49
CA PRO A 890 -12.75 -25.95 -26.86
C PRO A 890 -13.92 -25.70 -27.84
N ASN A 891 -13.65 -25.02 -28.95
CA ASN A 891 -14.58 -24.89 -30.08
C ASN A 891 -14.42 -26.06 -31.08
N PRO A 892 -15.31 -27.07 -31.09
CA PRO A 892 -15.18 -28.24 -31.98
C PRO A 892 -15.56 -27.94 -33.45
N GLY A 893 -15.98 -26.70 -33.76
CA GLY A 893 -16.42 -26.28 -35.10
C GLY A 893 -15.52 -25.26 -35.80
N GLY A 894 -14.50 -24.73 -35.11
CA GLY A 894 -13.58 -23.73 -35.64
C GLY A 894 -12.44 -24.29 -36.51
N ALA A 895 -11.68 -23.40 -37.14
CA ALA A 895 -10.47 -23.72 -37.89
C ALA A 895 -9.39 -24.38 -37.01
N TYR A 896 -9.40 -24.09 -35.71
CA TYR A 896 -8.46 -24.58 -34.70
C TYR A 896 -9.02 -25.74 -33.84
N ALA A 897 -10.16 -26.33 -34.23
CA ALA A 897 -10.83 -27.40 -33.48
C ALA A 897 -10.01 -28.69 -33.26
N GLY A 898 -8.88 -28.84 -33.95
CA GLY A 898 -7.94 -29.95 -33.76
C GLY A 898 -6.76 -29.64 -32.84
N SER A 899 -6.73 -28.45 -32.22
CA SER A 899 -5.59 -27.94 -31.43
C SER A 899 -5.86 -27.82 -29.93
N PHE A 900 -7.12 -27.99 -29.49
CA PHE A 900 -7.55 -27.87 -28.10
C PHE A 900 -8.51 -29.01 -27.75
N ASP A 901 -8.27 -29.72 -26.64
CA ASP A 901 -9.10 -30.85 -26.14
C ASP A 901 -9.43 -30.71 -24.64
N THR A 902 -8.81 -29.75 -23.94
CA THR A 902 -8.92 -29.58 -22.48
C THR A 902 -10.12 -28.71 -22.06
N ASP A 903 -11.10 -29.32 -21.40
CA ASP A 903 -12.09 -28.59 -20.59
C ASP A 903 -11.47 -28.11 -19.26
N TYR A 904 -11.72 -26.86 -18.87
CA TYR A 904 -11.24 -26.27 -17.61
C TYR A 904 -12.26 -25.33 -16.96
N VAL A 905 -11.95 -24.82 -15.78
CA VAL A 905 -12.72 -23.76 -15.11
C VAL A 905 -11.90 -22.48 -15.12
N ALA A 906 -12.46 -21.39 -15.64
CA ALA A 906 -11.94 -20.04 -15.42
C ALA A 906 -12.49 -19.55 -14.07
N TYR A 907 -11.66 -19.55 -13.02
CA TYR A 907 -12.10 -19.22 -11.67
C TYR A 907 -12.10 -17.71 -11.43
N GLY A 908 -13.23 -17.06 -11.70
CA GLY A 908 -13.40 -15.62 -11.48
C GLY A 908 -13.47 -15.23 -10.00
N GLY A 909 -13.85 -16.18 -9.13
CA GLY A 909 -13.83 -16.02 -7.67
C GLY A 909 -15.15 -15.44 -7.14
N CYS A 910 -15.16 -14.14 -6.91
CA CYS A 910 -16.32 -13.38 -6.46
C CYS A 910 -16.92 -12.59 -7.64
N LEU A 911 -18.10 -11.97 -7.49
CA LEU A 911 -18.71 -11.18 -8.58
C LEU A 911 -17.98 -9.85 -8.86
N GLU A 912 -16.72 -9.65 -8.43
CA GLU A 912 -15.92 -8.45 -8.75
C GLU A 912 -14.45 -8.76 -9.10
N VAL A 913 -13.75 -9.54 -8.27
CA VAL A 913 -12.28 -9.81 -8.34
C VAL A 913 -11.70 -10.24 -9.71
N ASN A 914 -12.48 -10.89 -10.58
CA ASN A 914 -12.15 -11.10 -12.01
C ASN A 914 -13.43 -11.10 -12.85
N ARG A 915 -13.55 -10.17 -13.81
CA ARG A 915 -14.78 -9.80 -14.55
C ARG A 915 -14.91 -10.50 -15.90
N PHE A 916 -13.78 -10.87 -16.50
CA PHE A 916 -13.59 -11.35 -17.85
C PHE A 916 -14.11 -10.40 -18.93
N ASP A 917 -13.21 -9.82 -19.74
CA ASP A 917 -13.57 -9.04 -20.92
C ASP A 917 -14.56 -9.76 -21.85
N VAL A 918 -15.54 -9.01 -22.35
CA VAL A 918 -16.56 -9.46 -23.31
C VAL A 918 -15.96 -9.45 -24.72
N ILE A 919 -14.98 -10.33 -24.96
CA ILE A 919 -14.29 -10.45 -26.25
C ILE A 919 -15.06 -11.32 -27.25
N ARG A 920 -14.89 -11.01 -28.55
CA ARG A 920 -15.32 -11.80 -29.70
C ARG A 920 -14.28 -11.70 -30.83
N PRO A 921 -14.19 -12.66 -31.77
CA PRO A 921 -13.26 -12.55 -32.90
C PRO A 921 -13.73 -11.55 -33.95
N LEU A 922 -12.80 -10.73 -34.45
CA LEU A 922 -12.96 -9.91 -35.65
C LEU A 922 -12.84 -10.75 -36.93
N ALA A 923 -13.18 -10.14 -38.07
CA ALA A 923 -13.20 -10.81 -39.37
C ALA A 923 -11.79 -11.23 -39.87
N GLY A 924 -11.39 -12.44 -39.52
CA GLY A 924 -10.07 -13.03 -39.82
C GLY A 924 -9.58 -13.93 -38.70
N ALA A 925 -9.95 -13.60 -37.47
CA ALA A 925 -9.80 -14.43 -36.28
C ALA A 925 -10.94 -15.47 -36.17
N ASP A 926 -10.76 -16.43 -35.26
CA ASP A 926 -11.76 -17.46 -34.94
C ASP A 926 -11.82 -17.70 -33.42
N ILE A 927 -12.88 -18.39 -32.97
CA ILE A 927 -13.12 -18.74 -31.57
C ILE A 927 -12.26 -19.96 -31.21
N GLY A 928 -11.40 -19.84 -30.21
CA GLY A 928 -10.66 -20.99 -29.67
C GLY A 928 -11.50 -21.77 -28.65
N HIS A 929 -12.11 -21.06 -27.70
CA HIS A 929 -12.91 -21.64 -26.60
C HIS A 929 -14.23 -20.89 -26.36
N TYR A 930 -15.23 -21.62 -25.87
CA TYR A 930 -16.50 -21.06 -25.38
C TYR A 930 -16.59 -21.12 -23.86
N PHE A 931 -17.24 -20.12 -23.25
CA PHE A 931 -17.85 -20.31 -21.94
C PHE A 931 -19.06 -21.25 -22.08
N LEU A 932 -19.25 -22.17 -21.15
CA LEU A 932 -20.43 -23.03 -21.07
C LEU A 932 -21.49 -22.41 -20.15
N ALA A 933 -22.76 -22.63 -20.48
CA ALA A 933 -23.89 -22.37 -19.60
C ALA A 933 -23.97 -23.44 -18.49
N ILE A 934 -24.81 -23.19 -17.48
CA ILE A 934 -25.04 -24.08 -16.32
C ILE A 934 -25.56 -25.48 -16.74
N ASP A 935 -26.14 -25.62 -17.94
CA ASP A 935 -26.57 -26.90 -18.51
C ASP A 935 -25.49 -27.63 -19.32
N GLY A 936 -24.28 -27.07 -19.42
CA GLY A 936 -23.14 -27.59 -20.18
C GLY A 936 -23.15 -27.25 -21.68
N SER A 937 -24.08 -26.42 -22.16
CA SER A 937 -24.11 -25.99 -23.56
C SER A 937 -23.20 -24.76 -23.83
N PRO A 938 -22.52 -24.68 -25.00
CA PRO A 938 -21.72 -23.51 -25.37
C PRO A 938 -22.55 -22.24 -25.51
N ILE A 939 -22.16 -21.17 -24.81
CA ILE A 939 -22.84 -19.87 -24.88
C ILE A 939 -22.52 -19.23 -26.23
N THR A 940 -23.57 -18.99 -27.02
CA THR A 940 -23.44 -18.59 -28.43
C THR A 940 -24.50 -17.56 -28.80
N GLY A 941 -24.12 -16.59 -29.62
CA GLY A 941 -24.99 -15.48 -30.03
C GLY A 941 -24.23 -14.29 -30.61
N PHE A 942 -24.95 -13.22 -30.95
CA PHE A 942 -24.34 -11.99 -31.46
C PHE A 942 -23.68 -11.16 -30.34
N LEU A 943 -24.15 -11.27 -29.10
CA LEU A 943 -23.60 -10.61 -27.90
C LEU A 943 -23.04 -11.63 -26.89
N ALA A 944 -22.71 -12.84 -27.34
CA ALA A 944 -22.11 -13.85 -26.47
C ALA A 944 -20.59 -13.62 -26.37
N PRO A 945 -20.01 -13.54 -25.16
CA PRO A 945 -18.56 -13.54 -24.97
C PRO A 945 -17.98 -14.91 -25.36
N VAL A 946 -16.72 -14.93 -25.79
CA VAL A 946 -15.96 -16.16 -26.00
C VAL A 946 -14.83 -16.27 -24.99
N ALA A 947 -14.46 -17.50 -24.65
CA ALA A 947 -13.43 -17.76 -23.63
C ALA A 947 -12.01 -17.76 -24.20
N SER A 948 -11.83 -17.79 -25.52
CA SER A 948 -10.59 -17.34 -26.18
C SER A 948 -10.79 -16.99 -27.66
N VAL A 949 -9.93 -16.10 -28.18
CA VAL A 949 -9.83 -15.75 -29.61
C VAL A 949 -8.46 -16.18 -30.15
N VAL A 950 -8.42 -16.65 -31.40
CA VAL A 950 -7.20 -16.98 -32.15
C VAL A 950 -7.16 -16.17 -33.44
N ASN A 951 -6.16 -15.30 -33.60
CA ASN A 951 -6.00 -14.40 -34.74
C ASN A 951 -4.75 -14.72 -35.58
N PRO A 952 -4.86 -14.97 -36.89
CA PRO A 952 -3.71 -15.06 -37.79
C PRO A 952 -3.06 -13.68 -37.98
N VAL A 953 -1.81 -13.53 -37.54
CA VAL A 953 -0.97 -12.36 -37.80
C VAL A 953 0.04 -12.65 -38.91
N ALA A 954 0.69 -11.60 -39.45
CA ALA A 954 1.50 -11.70 -40.68
C ALA A 954 2.61 -12.78 -40.66
N ASN A 955 3.15 -13.11 -39.48
CA ASN A 955 4.22 -14.09 -39.26
C ASN A 955 3.85 -15.18 -38.23
N GLY A 956 2.57 -15.35 -37.84
CA GLY A 956 2.19 -16.30 -36.79
C GLY A 956 0.74 -16.22 -36.34
N LEU A 957 0.48 -16.57 -35.07
CA LEU A 957 -0.82 -16.52 -34.40
C LEU A 957 -0.74 -15.68 -33.12
N ALA A 958 -1.72 -14.82 -32.89
CA ALA A 958 -2.00 -14.26 -31.56
C ALA A 958 -3.17 -15.02 -30.92
N VAL A 959 -3.06 -15.37 -29.64
CA VAL A 959 -4.11 -16.08 -28.88
C VAL A 959 -4.45 -15.27 -27.63
N THR A 960 -5.72 -14.95 -27.43
CA THR A 960 -6.16 -14.06 -26.34
C THR A 960 -7.16 -14.76 -25.43
N PHE A 961 -6.87 -14.80 -24.13
CA PHE A 961 -7.75 -15.31 -23.08
C PHE A 961 -8.12 -14.16 -22.12
N PRO A 962 -9.42 -13.87 -21.91
CA PRO A 962 -9.90 -12.76 -21.07
C PRO A 962 -9.89 -13.13 -19.57
N TYR A 963 -8.81 -13.77 -19.12
CA TYR A 963 -8.55 -14.12 -17.72
C TYR A 963 -7.07 -14.50 -17.53
N GLY A 964 -6.47 -14.11 -16.41
CA GLY A 964 -5.12 -14.50 -16.04
C GLY A 964 -4.95 -16.02 -15.91
N SER A 965 -3.80 -16.55 -16.35
CA SER A 965 -3.53 -18.01 -16.38
C SER A 965 -3.55 -18.67 -15.00
N LEU A 966 -3.25 -17.92 -13.93
CA LEU A 966 -3.36 -18.38 -12.54
C LEU A 966 -4.78 -18.82 -12.14
N TYR A 967 -5.82 -18.26 -12.77
CA TYR A 967 -7.23 -18.55 -12.47
C TYR A 967 -7.75 -19.84 -13.16
N ILE A 968 -6.96 -20.47 -14.02
CA ILE A 968 -7.32 -21.74 -14.66
C ILE A 968 -7.26 -22.89 -13.63
N ARG A 969 -8.37 -23.62 -13.46
CA ARG A 969 -8.53 -24.76 -12.53
C ARG A 969 -9.13 -25.99 -13.25
N ASP A 970 -8.98 -27.17 -12.65
CA ASP A 970 -9.47 -28.43 -13.23
C ASP A 970 -11.01 -28.53 -13.26
N ALA A 971 -11.58 -28.96 -14.38
CA ALA A 971 -13.02 -29.22 -14.52
C ALA A 971 -13.45 -30.50 -13.76
N PHE A 972 -13.91 -30.28 -12.53
CA PHE A 972 -14.55 -31.24 -11.60
C PHE A 972 -13.75 -32.50 -11.18
N SER A 973 -13.71 -32.69 -9.86
CA SER A 973 -13.05 -33.79 -9.11
C SER A 973 -11.51 -33.80 -9.19
N ARG A 974 -10.86 -34.18 -8.08
CA ARG A 974 -9.40 -34.41 -8.04
C ARG A 974 -9.04 -35.67 -8.83
N LYS A 975 -8.88 -35.55 -10.14
CA LYS A 975 -8.16 -36.53 -10.96
C LYS A 975 -6.68 -36.53 -10.56
N VAL A 976 -6.04 -37.69 -10.56
CA VAL A 976 -4.57 -37.78 -10.44
C VAL A 976 -4.01 -37.74 -11.86
N GLY A 977 -3.37 -36.63 -12.22
CA GLY A 977 -2.89 -36.37 -13.58
C GLY A 977 -2.21 -35.01 -13.69
N ILE A 978 -1.97 -34.58 -14.93
CA ILE A 978 -1.46 -33.24 -15.27
C ILE A 978 -2.62 -32.22 -15.09
N PRO A 979 -2.43 -31.07 -14.43
CA PRO A 979 -3.47 -30.05 -14.26
C PRO A 979 -3.90 -29.40 -15.59
N ALA A 980 -5.14 -28.93 -15.66
CA ALA A 980 -5.71 -28.39 -16.89
C ALA A 980 -4.96 -27.16 -17.44
N ARG A 981 -4.38 -26.29 -16.59
CA ARG A 981 -3.49 -25.19 -17.04
C ARG A 981 -2.28 -25.72 -17.80
N THR A 982 -1.65 -26.77 -17.29
CA THR A 982 -0.48 -27.41 -17.91
C THR A 982 -0.85 -28.08 -19.24
N LEU A 983 -2.05 -28.66 -19.33
CA LEU A 983 -2.56 -29.21 -20.60
C LEU A 983 -2.86 -28.10 -21.63
N LEU A 984 -3.48 -26.99 -21.23
CA LEU A 984 -3.72 -25.85 -22.13
C LEU A 984 -2.39 -25.23 -22.61
N PHE A 985 -1.38 -25.13 -21.74
CA PHE A 985 -0.04 -24.68 -22.16
C PHE A 985 0.59 -25.63 -23.18
N TRP A 986 0.40 -26.94 -23.04
CA TRP A 986 0.81 -27.92 -24.06
C TRP A 986 0.07 -27.71 -25.38
N GLU A 987 -1.25 -27.54 -25.35
CA GLU A 987 -2.09 -27.31 -26.54
C GLU A 987 -1.69 -26.03 -27.30
N ILE A 988 -1.36 -24.95 -26.59
CA ILE A 988 -0.83 -23.71 -27.18
C ILE A 988 0.55 -23.94 -27.82
N LEU A 989 1.43 -24.70 -27.17
CA LEU A 989 2.76 -25.02 -27.71
C LEU A 989 2.69 -25.98 -28.92
N ASP A 990 1.73 -26.90 -28.95
CA ASP A 990 1.43 -27.80 -30.08
C ASP A 990 0.91 -26.99 -31.28
N LEU A 991 -0.07 -26.10 -31.05
CA LEU A 991 -0.59 -25.12 -32.02
C LEU A 991 0.52 -24.23 -32.61
N PHE A 992 1.50 -23.83 -31.79
CA PHE A 992 2.66 -23.04 -32.20
C PHE A 992 3.80 -23.89 -32.81
N ASN A 993 3.67 -25.22 -32.84
CA ASN A 993 4.72 -26.18 -33.26
C ASN A 993 6.04 -25.95 -32.48
N ALA A 994 5.95 -25.66 -31.18
CA ALA A 994 7.02 -25.17 -30.31
C ALA A 994 7.67 -26.28 -29.44
N TYR A 995 7.74 -27.51 -29.96
CA TYR A 995 8.14 -28.70 -29.20
C TYR A 995 9.58 -28.65 -28.65
N PRO A 996 9.89 -29.30 -27.51
CA PRO A 996 11.26 -29.52 -27.08
C PRO A 996 11.94 -30.46 -28.07
N THR A 997 13.22 -30.22 -28.40
CA THR A 997 14.01 -31.14 -29.23
C THR A 997 15.25 -31.62 -28.46
N PRO A 998 15.51 -32.96 -28.40
CA PRO A 998 14.63 -34.05 -28.84
C PRO A 998 13.33 -34.12 -28.02
N ILE A 999 12.22 -34.45 -28.67
CA ILE A 999 10.92 -34.61 -28.01
C ILE A 999 11.07 -35.64 -26.88
N PRO A 1000 10.64 -35.33 -25.63
CA PRO A 1000 10.67 -36.27 -24.53
C PRO A 1000 9.96 -37.58 -24.92
N THR A 1001 10.72 -38.68 -25.01
CA THR A 1001 10.25 -40.00 -25.46
C THR A 1001 9.44 -40.70 -24.35
N GLY A 1002 8.39 -40.03 -23.90
CA GLY A 1002 7.64 -40.35 -22.69
C GLY A 1002 6.78 -39.21 -22.15
N LEU A 1003 6.26 -38.30 -23.00
CA LEU A 1003 4.98 -37.66 -22.65
C LEU A 1003 3.97 -38.79 -22.37
N PRO A 1004 3.25 -38.77 -21.24
CA PRO A 1004 2.48 -39.92 -20.80
C PRO A 1004 1.22 -40.11 -21.65
N ALA A 1005 1.36 -40.90 -22.72
CA ALA A 1005 0.29 -41.80 -23.11
C ALA A 1005 -0.21 -42.54 -21.86
N SER A 1006 -1.52 -42.67 -21.72
CA SER A 1006 -2.13 -43.14 -20.48
C SER A 1006 -1.71 -44.58 -20.14
N ALA A 1007 -1.24 -44.75 -18.90
CA ALA A 1007 -0.66 -45.97 -18.32
C ALA A 1007 0.78 -46.33 -18.84
N ASP A 1008 1.72 -46.81 -18.02
CA ASP A 1008 1.63 -47.11 -16.58
C ASP A 1008 3.02 -47.16 -15.88
N ARG A 1009 3.34 -46.16 -15.05
CA ARG A 1009 4.17 -46.35 -13.84
C ARG A 1009 4.10 -45.17 -12.84
N LEU A 1010 2.87 -44.82 -12.43
CA LEU A 1010 2.65 -43.80 -11.40
C LEU A 1010 3.36 -44.15 -10.08
N VAL A 1011 4.18 -43.22 -9.58
CA VAL A 1011 4.62 -43.22 -8.18
C VAL A 1011 3.46 -42.73 -7.34
N ALA A 1012 2.76 -43.65 -6.70
CA ALA A 1012 1.53 -43.38 -5.96
C ALA A 1012 1.65 -43.90 -4.52
N LEU A 1013 1.16 -43.09 -3.58
CA LEU A 1013 1.08 -43.45 -2.16
C LEU A 1013 -0.38 -43.79 -1.81
N SER A 1014 -0.60 -45.00 -1.29
CA SER A 1014 -1.89 -45.47 -0.82
C SER A 1014 -1.76 -46.13 0.55
N VAL A 1015 -2.84 -46.14 1.34
CA VAL A 1015 -2.86 -46.70 2.68
C VAL A 1015 -4.15 -47.50 2.87
N ALA A 1016 -4.04 -48.81 3.09
CA ALA A 1016 -5.17 -49.74 3.11
C ALA A 1016 -5.00 -50.88 4.13
N PRO A 1017 -6.04 -51.23 4.92
CA PRO A 1017 -7.30 -50.50 5.10
C PRO A 1017 -7.08 -49.10 5.73
N ASN A 1018 -8.04 -48.21 5.54
CA ASN A 1018 -8.08 -46.88 6.14
C ASN A 1018 -9.55 -46.41 6.24
N PRO A 1019 -10.13 -46.24 7.45
CA PRO A 1019 -9.54 -46.45 8.77
C PRO A 1019 -9.08 -47.89 9.02
N PHE A 1020 -8.23 -48.10 10.03
CA PHE A 1020 -7.63 -49.41 10.34
C PHE A 1020 -7.64 -49.77 11.83
N ASN A 1021 -7.63 -51.09 12.09
CA ASN A 1021 -7.48 -51.70 13.41
C ASN A 1021 -6.94 -53.14 13.29
N PRO A 1022 -5.84 -53.55 13.94
CA PRO A 1022 -4.78 -52.71 14.51
C PRO A 1022 -3.69 -52.35 13.48
N SER A 1023 -3.72 -52.90 12.25
CA SER A 1023 -2.67 -52.67 11.25
C SER A 1023 -3.18 -52.25 9.86
N THR A 1024 -2.41 -51.41 9.18
CA THR A 1024 -2.58 -50.99 7.78
C THR A 1024 -1.33 -51.26 6.96
N VAL A 1025 -1.45 -51.30 5.63
CA VAL A 1025 -0.34 -51.35 4.69
C VAL A 1025 -0.26 -50.01 3.96
N VAL A 1026 0.92 -49.39 3.99
CA VAL A 1026 1.29 -48.26 3.16
C VAL A 1026 1.94 -48.81 1.90
N SER A 1027 1.27 -48.70 0.76
CA SER A 1027 1.81 -49.13 -0.53
C SER A 1027 2.26 -47.88 -1.32
N PHE A 1028 3.55 -47.80 -1.62
CA PHE A 1028 4.23 -46.71 -2.33
C PHE A 1028 4.83 -47.28 -3.62
N THR A 1029 4.12 -47.14 -4.73
CA THR A 1029 4.38 -47.89 -5.97
C THR A 1029 5.49 -47.28 -6.83
N GLY A 1030 6.14 -48.10 -7.66
CA GLY A 1030 7.07 -47.64 -8.69
C GLY A 1030 8.46 -47.21 -8.19
N VAL A 1031 8.79 -47.44 -6.92
CA VAL A 1031 9.98 -46.87 -6.26
C VAL A 1031 11.17 -47.83 -6.10
N ILE A 1032 11.04 -49.10 -6.52
CA ILE A 1032 12.13 -50.09 -6.36
C ILE A 1032 13.44 -49.61 -7.00
N GLY A 1033 14.53 -49.63 -6.23
CA GLY A 1033 15.86 -49.18 -6.63
C GLY A 1033 16.13 -47.68 -6.41
N LEU A 1034 15.17 -46.92 -5.90
CA LEU A 1034 15.34 -45.52 -5.53
C LEU A 1034 15.67 -45.37 -4.05
N ARG A 1035 16.40 -44.33 -3.66
CA ARG A 1035 16.59 -43.98 -2.24
C ARG A 1035 15.44 -43.12 -1.72
N GLY A 1036 15.04 -43.37 -0.48
CA GLY A 1036 13.96 -42.63 0.14
C GLY A 1036 13.67 -43.04 1.59
N ALA A 1037 12.53 -42.60 2.09
CA ALA A 1037 12.03 -42.96 3.42
C ALA A 1037 10.49 -42.96 3.44
N VAL A 1038 9.92 -43.75 4.35
CA VAL A 1038 8.48 -43.74 4.67
C VAL A 1038 8.34 -43.58 6.18
N LYS A 1039 7.60 -42.55 6.59
CA LYS A 1039 7.49 -42.10 8.00
C LYS A 1039 6.04 -41.76 8.35
N VAL A 1040 5.63 -42.09 9.56
CA VAL A 1040 4.32 -41.76 10.12
C VAL A 1040 4.50 -40.63 11.13
N TYR A 1041 3.66 -39.60 11.00
CA TYR A 1041 3.62 -38.41 11.84
C TYR A 1041 2.23 -38.25 12.46
N ASN A 1042 2.11 -37.55 13.57
CA ASN A 1042 0.80 -37.09 14.06
C ASN A 1042 0.45 -35.70 13.48
N LEU A 1043 -0.71 -35.16 13.85
CA LEU A 1043 -1.18 -33.86 13.36
C LEU A 1043 -0.33 -32.65 13.83
N ARG A 1044 0.57 -32.82 14.81
CA ARG A 1044 1.50 -31.79 15.28
C ARG A 1044 2.86 -31.86 14.57
N GLY A 1045 3.01 -32.69 13.54
CA GLY A 1045 4.27 -32.89 12.83
C GLY A 1045 5.32 -33.72 13.60
N GLU A 1046 4.99 -34.25 14.78
CA GLU A 1046 5.90 -35.11 15.54
C GLU A 1046 6.05 -36.48 14.85
N LEU A 1047 7.30 -36.95 14.70
CA LEU A 1047 7.60 -38.26 14.12
C LEU A 1047 7.15 -39.38 15.08
N ILE A 1048 6.17 -40.17 14.65
CA ILE A 1048 5.62 -41.30 15.40
C ILE A 1048 6.39 -42.58 15.09
N ARG A 1049 6.62 -42.89 13.80
CA ARG A 1049 7.38 -44.08 13.39
C ARG A 1049 7.96 -44.02 11.99
N THR A 1050 9.26 -44.29 11.86
CA THR A 1050 9.89 -44.63 10.57
C THR A 1050 9.53 -46.06 10.18
N LEU A 1051 8.92 -46.24 9.00
CA LEU A 1051 8.59 -47.54 8.41
C LEU A 1051 9.67 -48.02 7.42
N HIS A 1052 10.33 -47.09 6.74
CA HIS A 1052 11.48 -47.35 5.86
C HIS A 1052 12.45 -46.17 5.82
N SER A 1053 13.73 -46.44 5.63
CA SER A 1053 14.76 -45.44 5.32
C SER A 1053 15.93 -46.12 4.59
N GLY A 1054 16.29 -45.63 3.41
CA GLY A 1054 17.34 -46.19 2.56
C GLY A 1054 16.86 -46.50 1.15
N GLU A 1055 17.52 -47.42 0.46
CA GLU A 1055 17.11 -47.88 -0.86
C GLU A 1055 15.84 -48.75 -0.77
N PHE A 1056 14.86 -48.50 -1.64
CA PHE A 1056 13.61 -49.23 -1.68
C PHE A 1056 13.79 -50.60 -2.36
N THR A 1057 13.79 -51.67 -1.55
CA THR A 1057 13.77 -53.07 -2.03
C THR A 1057 12.37 -53.69 -1.99
N ALA A 1058 11.36 -52.92 -1.60
CA ALA A 1058 9.94 -53.30 -1.52
C ALA A 1058 9.07 -52.04 -1.69
N GLU A 1059 7.81 -52.22 -2.08
CA GLU A 1059 6.84 -51.13 -2.29
C GLU A 1059 5.74 -51.10 -1.20
N GLU A 1060 5.77 -52.01 -0.22
CA GLU A 1060 4.76 -52.11 0.85
C GLU A 1060 5.37 -52.07 2.24
N PHE A 1061 4.83 -51.22 3.12
CA PHE A 1061 5.30 -50.99 4.48
C PHE A 1061 4.13 -51.09 5.46
N ARG A 1062 4.18 -52.05 6.38
CA ARG A 1062 3.11 -52.25 7.38
C ARG A 1062 3.29 -51.32 8.57
N TRP A 1063 2.22 -50.64 8.97
CA TRP A 1063 2.11 -50.00 10.28
C TRP A 1063 1.07 -50.71 11.14
N ASP A 1064 1.32 -50.78 12.44
CA ASP A 1064 0.59 -51.59 13.43
C ASP A 1064 -0.01 -50.72 14.56
N GLY A 1065 -0.07 -49.40 14.34
CA GLY A 1065 -0.56 -48.45 15.34
C GLY A 1065 0.39 -48.24 16.53
N THR A 1066 1.70 -48.54 16.40
CA THR A 1066 2.71 -48.29 17.44
C THR A 1066 3.79 -47.28 17.05
N ASP A 1067 4.43 -46.67 18.05
CA ASP A 1067 5.55 -45.72 17.92
C ASP A 1067 6.91 -46.42 17.69
N GLU A 1068 8.01 -45.66 17.53
CA GLU A 1068 9.37 -46.21 17.41
C GLU A 1068 9.85 -47.00 18.66
N ARG A 1069 9.11 -46.92 19.78
CA ARG A 1069 9.40 -47.66 21.03
C ARG A 1069 8.48 -48.89 21.20
N GLY A 1070 7.57 -49.14 20.26
CA GLY A 1070 6.62 -50.27 20.28
C GLY A 1070 5.36 -50.05 21.13
N HIS A 1071 5.08 -48.84 21.60
CA HIS A 1071 3.86 -48.52 22.34
C HIS A 1071 2.71 -48.14 21.39
N ALA A 1072 1.50 -48.63 21.67
CA ALA A 1072 0.33 -48.38 20.82
C ALA A 1072 -0.20 -46.94 20.95
N VAL A 1073 -0.09 -46.13 19.90
CA VAL A 1073 -0.50 -44.72 19.87
C VAL A 1073 -2.02 -44.54 19.98
N ALA A 1074 -2.51 -43.34 20.26
CA ALA A 1074 -3.94 -43.08 20.44
C ALA A 1074 -4.77 -43.32 19.17
N SER A 1075 -6.08 -43.60 19.31
CA SER A 1075 -7.02 -43.50 18.19
C SER A 1075 -7.04 -42.07 17.66
N GLY A 1076 -7.01 -41.88 16.35
CA GLY A 1076 -6.89 -40.54 15.73
C GLY A 1076 -6.38 -40.59 14.30
N VAL A 1077 -6.20 -39.40 13.72
CA VAL A 1077 -5.64 -39.23 12.37
C VAL A 1077 -4.13 -38.99 12.44
N TYR A 1078 -3.40 -39.67 11.58
CA TYR A 1078 -1.95 -39.58 11.40
C TYR A 1078 -1.65 -39.27 9.93
N VAL A 1079 -0.44 -38.78 9.65
CA VAL A 1079 0.03 -38.49 8.29
C VAL A 1079 1.19 -39.41 7.97
N VAL A 1080 1.00 -40.26 6.95
CA VAL A 1080 2.09 -41.01 6.33
C VAL A 1080 2.74 -40.09 5.30
N LYS A 1081 4.05 -39.86 5.42
CA LYS A 1081 4.89 -39.15 4.45
C LYS A 1081 5.87 -40.14 3.83
N ALA A 1082 5.82 -40.26 2.51
CA ALA A 1082 6.76 -41.03 1.72
C ALA A 1082 7.59 -40.08 0.85
N THR A 1083 8.90 -40.21 0.88
CA THR A 1083 9.83 -39.36 0.12
C THR A 1083 10.73 -40.25 -0.73
N GLY A 1084 10.72 -40.02 -2.04
CA GLY A 1084 11.62 -40.57 -3.05
C GLY A 1084 12.05 -39.44 -3.99
N PRO A 1085 11.93 -39.56 -5.33
CA PRO A 1085 12.11 -38.43 -6.25
C PRO A 1085 11.14 -37.27 -6.00
N ALA A 1086 9.95 -37.58 -5.48
CA ALA A 1086 8.97 -36.63 -5.00
C ALA A 1086 8.54 -36.99 -3.56
N THR A 1087 7.88 -36.06 -2.88
CA THR A 1087 7.26 -36.30 -1.56
C THR A 1087 5.75 -36.44 -1.71
N HIS A 1088 5.22 -37.53 -1.18
CA HIS A 1088 3.79 -37.84 -1.16
C HIS A 1088 3.31 -37.95 0.30
N THR A 1089 2.08 -37.53 0.57
CA THR A 1089 1.46 -37.64 1.89
C THR A 1089 0.07 -38.26 1.82
N ALA A 1090 -0.27 -39.07 2.83
CA ALA A 1090 -1.57 -39.71 2.97
C ALA A 1090 -2.06 -39.62 4.42
N LYS A 1091 -3.30 -39.15 4.63
CA LYS A 1091 -3.95 -39.18 5.95
C LYS A 1091 -4.46 -40.59 6.24
N VAL A 1092 -4.18 -41.10 7.44
CA VAL A 1092 -4.60 -42.44 7.89
C VAL A 1092 -5.27 -42.37 9.26
N ALA A 1093 -6.39 -43.05 9.45
CA ALA A 1093 -7.14 -43.06 10.70
C ALA A 1093 -7.01 -44.40 11.46
N LEU A 1094 -6.44 -44.35 12.67
CA LEU A 1094 -6.44 -45.47 13.61
C LEU A 1094 -7.70 -45.41 14.48
N VAL A 1095 -8.49 -46.48 14.50
CA VAL A 1095 -9.68 -46.61 15.34
C VAL A 1095 -9.57 -47.90 16.15
N LYS A 1096 -9.29 -47.80 17.45
CA LYS A 1096 -9.17 -48.96 18.36
C LYS A 1096 -10.51 -49.54 18.78
#